data_AF-A0A1I8IU61-F1
#
_entry.id   AF-A0A1I8IU61-F1
#
_cell.length_a   1.000
_cell.length_b   1.000
_cell.length_c   1.000
_cell.angle_alpha   90.00
_cell.angle_beta   90.00
_cell.angle_gamma   90.00
#
_symmetry.space_group_name_H-M   'P 1'
#
loop_
_entity.id
_entity.type
_entity.pdbx_description
1 polymer ?
#
loop_
_entity_poly.entity_id
_entity_poly.type
_entity_poly.pdbx_seq_one_letter_code
_entity_poly.pdbx_strand_id
1 'polypeptide(L)'
;LPKLAAGGQEALQRVADRFQLQVRGSAGEHSEAVGGLYDISNKERMGLTEFDAVSKMNHGIAELIRMEKALEQGVDPRSYIEAGYQKLQSDATCHSLLKKHLTKEVVDKLKNMSTPSFGSTLKDAWRTPTPGVGVYAPDAEAYTVFADLFDPIIEEYHGGFKRTDRHPPCTLGDPNQFGDVDPEGKYVVSTRIRCGRSVKQFPFNPNMTEEHYKQLEELVSGTLKDMSGELKGTYYPLTGMTKEVQQQLIDDHFLFKEGDRFLQKANACRYWPTGRGIYHNDSKTFLVWVGEEDHMRIISMQKGGCIREVYGRLVNAVNEIEKRMAFSHDERLGFLTFCPTNLGTTIRASVHIKLPKLAAGGQEALQRVADRFQLQVRGSAGEHSEAVGGLYDISNKERMGLTEFDAVSKMNHGIAELIRMEKALEQGVDPRSYIEAGYQKLQSDATCHSLLKKHLTKEVVDKLKNMSTPSFGSTLKDVIQSGVENPDSGVGVYAPDAEAYTVFADLFDPIIEEYHGGFKRTDRHPPCTLGDPNQFGDVDPEGKYVVGEAAVPVQPEHDGGEHYKQLEELVSGTLKDMSGELKGTYYPLTGMTKEVQQQLIDDHFLFKEGDRFLQKANACRYWPTGRGIYHNDSKTFLVWVGEEDHMRIISMQKGGCIREVYGRLVNAVNEIEKRMAFSHDERLGFLTFCPTNLGTTIRASVHIKLPKLAAGGQEALQRVADRFQLQVRGSAGEHSEAVGGLYDISNKERMGLTEFDAVSKMNHGIAELIRMEKALEQGVDPEVVSYIEAGYQKLQSDATCHSLLKKHLTKEVVDKLKNMSTPSFGSTLKDVIQSGVENPDSGVGVYAPDAEAYTVFADLFDPIIEEYHGGFKRTDRHPPCRALGDPNQFGDVDPEGKYVVSTRIRCGRSVKQFPFNPNMTEEHYKQLEELVSGTLKDMSGELKGTYYPLTGMTKEVQQQLIDDHFLFKEGDRFLQKANACRYWPTGRGIYHNDSKTFLVWVGEEDHMRIISMQKGGCIREVYGRLVNAVNEIEKRMAFSHDERLGFLTFCPTNLGTTIRASVHIKLPKLAAGGQEALQRVADRFQLQVRGSAGEHSEAVGGLYDISNKERMGLTEFDAVSKMNHGIAELIKMEKELE
;
A
#
# COMPACT_ATOMS: atom_id res chain seq x y z
N LEU A 1 23.53 26.84 -71.45
CA LEU A 1 23.31 27.88 -70.43
C LEU A 1 22.87 29.24 -71.00
N PRO A 2 22.94 29.58 -72.31
CA PRO A 2 22.42 30.84 -72.84
C PRO A 2 20.97 31.19 -72.46
N LYS A 3 20.05 30.21 -72.33
CA LYS A 3 18.65 30.46 -71.93
C LYS A 3 18.53 30.77 -70.44
N LEU A 4 19.24 30.03 -69.59
CA LEU A 4 19.34 30.32 -68.15
C LEU A 4 20.05 31.66 -67.88
N ALA A 5 21.00 32.03 -68.73
CA ALA A 5 21.75 33.29 -68.68
C ALA A 5 21.08 34.46 -69.45
N ALA A 6 19.83 34.30 -69.91
CA ALA A 6 19.15 35.34 -70.70
C ALA A 6 18.95 36.68 -69.95
N GLY A 7 19.08 36.67 -68.62
CA GLY A 7 19.14 37.88 -67.77
C GLY A 7 20.54 38.26 -67.30
N GLY A 8 21.60 37.83 -68.01
CA GLY A 8 23.00 38.06 -67.66
C GLY A 8 23.58 37.05 -66.68
N GLN A 9 24.86 37.24 -66.32
CA GLN A 9 25.59 36.38 -65.37
C GLN A 9 24.89 36.27 -64.01
N GLU A 10 24.25 37.34 -63.53
CA GLU A 10 23.48 37.31 -62.28
C GLU A 10 22.23 36.41 -62.34
N ALA A 11 21.59 36.29 -63.50
CA ALA A 11 20.47 35.37 -63.66
C ALA A 11 20.92 33.91 -63.57
N LEU A 12 22.04 33.58 -64.22
CA LEU A 12 22.65 32.25 -64.14
C LEU A 12 23.19 31.98 -62.73
N GLN A 13 23.81 32.97 -62.07
CA GLN A 13 24.28 32.88 -60.69
C GLN A 13 23.13 32.56 -59.72
N ARG A 14 21.98 33.20 -59.86
CA ARG A 14 20.79 32.91 -59.02
C ARG A 14 20.27 31.48 -59.16
N VAL A 15 20.48 30.85 -60.32
CA VAL A 15 20.11 29.43 -60.51
C VAL A 15 21.23 28.52 -59.98
N ALA A 16 22.49 28.87 -60.21
CA ALA A 16 23.65 28.15 -59.71
C ALA A 16 23.78 28.18 -58.18
N ASP A 17 23.34 29.27 -57.53
CA ASP A 17 23.29 29.40 -56.07
C ASP A 17 22.46 28.29 -55.41
N ARG A 18 21.45 27.75 -56.11
CA ARG A 18 20.61 26.62 -55.65
C ARG A 18 21.38 25.32 -55.52
N PHE A 19 22.51 25.23 -56.19
CA PHE A 19 23.40 24.08 -56.15
C PHE A 19 24.71 24.41 -55.44
N GLN A 20 24.76 25.53 -54.70
CA GLN A 20 25.98 26.06 -54.07
C GLN A 20 27.14 26.23 -55.06
N LEU A 21 26.81 26.64 -56.30
CA LEU A 21 27.78 26.90 -57.35
C LEU A 21 28.00 28.40 -57.56
N GLN A 22 29.23 28.77 -57.85
CA GLN A 22 29.65 30.10 -58.24
C GLN A 22 29.94 30.12 -59.74
N VAL A 23 29.41 31.13 -60.42
CA VAL A 23 29.49 31.37 -61.86
C VAL A 23 30.34 32.62 -62.09
N ARG A 24 31.47 32.46 -62.78
CA ARG A 24 32.43 33.52 -63.12
C ARG A 24 32.55 33.64 -64.63
N GLY A 25 32.99 34.80 -65.13
CA GLY A 25 33.38 34.92 -66.53
C GLY A 25 34.66 34.14 -66.80
N SER A 26 34.82 33.68 -68.04
CA SER A 26 35.94 32.82 -68.47
C SER A 26 37.34 33.44 -68.34
N ALA A 27 37.46 34.73 -67.97
CA ALA A 27 38.74 35.44 -67.82
C ALA A 27 39.06 35.88 -66.37
N GLY A 28 38.29 35.41 -65.36
CA GLY A 28 38.56 35.67 -63.93
C GLY A 28 37.38 36.29 -63.17
N GLU A 29 37.57 36.45 -61.84
CA GLU A 29 36.53 36.78 -60.83
C GLU A 29 35.68 38.03 -61.12
N HIS A 30 36.15 38.95 -61.96
CA HIS A 30 35.47 40.21 -62.29
C HIS A 30 35.27 40.42 -63.80
N SER A 31 35.41 39.38 -64.62
CA SER A 31 35.22 39.47 -66.07
C SER A 31 33.80 39.07 -66.49
N GLU A 32 33.24 39.76 -67.50
CA GLU A 32 32.01 39.30 -68.18
C GLU A 32 32.30 38.06 -69.04
N ALA A 33 31.29 37.21 -69.21
CA ALA A 33 31.41 35.99 -70.00
C ALA A 33 31.67 36.29 -71.49
N VAL A 34 32.81 35.83 -72.02
CA VAL A 34 33.14 35.97 -73.44
C VAL A 34 32.51 34.83 -74.21
N GLY A 35 31.62 35.13 -75.15
CA GLY A 35 30.98 34.12 -76.02
C GLY A 35 30.02 33.15 -75.31
N GLY A 36 29.51 33.50 -74.13
CA GLY A 36 28.63 32.62 -73.35
C GLY A 36 29.34 31.47 -72.65
N LEU A 37 30.68 31.52 -72.54
CA LEU A 37 31.47 30.64 -71.69
C LEU A 37 31.51 31.18 -70.25
N TYR A 38 31.15 30.31 -69.31
CA TYR A 38 31.16 30.59 -67.87
C TYR A 38 32.04 29.57 -67.16
N ASP A 39 32.83 30.04 -66.19
CA ASP A 39 33.54 29.19 -65.23
C ASP A 39 32.59 28.89 -64.06
N ILE A 40 32.33 27.62 -63.79
CA ILE A 40 31.42 27.16 -62.74
C ILE A 40 32.21 26.33 -61.74
N SER A 41 32.19 26.74 -60.48
CA SER A 41 32.90 26.07 -59.39
C SER A 41 32.07 26.05 -58.11
N ASN A 42 32.45 25.24 -57.12
CA ASN A 42 31.76 25.24 -55.82
C ASN A 42 31.97 26.57 -55.07
N LYS A 43 30.86 27.10 -54.53
CA LYS A 43 30.81 28.34 -53.72
C LYS A 43 31.41 28.14 -52.33
N GLU A 44 31.13 27.00 -51.70
CA GLU A 44 31.72 26.60 -50.42
C GLU A 44 32.67 25.41 -50.62
N ARG A 45 33.92 25.58 -50.16
CA ARG A 45 34.98 24.56 -50.26
C ARG A 45 35.43 24.05 -48.89
N MET A 46 35.08 24.74 -47.81
CA MET A 46 35.45 24.35 -46.45
C MET A 46 34.42 23.35 -45.88
N GLY A 47 34.90 22.28 -45.25
CA GLY A 47 34.05 21.26 -44.62
C GLY A 47 33.54 20.15 -45.55
N LEU A 48 33.92 20.16 -46.83
CA LEU A 48 33.61 19.10 -47.80
C LEU A 48 34.84 18.23 -48.07
N THR A 49 34.65 16.93 -48.28
CA THR A 49 35.72 16.09 -48.82
C THR A 49 35.95 16.41 -50.30
N GLU A 50 37.11 16.03 -50.84
CA GLU A 50 37.40 16.23 -52.27
C GLU A 50 36.36 15.53 -53.17
N PHE A 51 35.90 14.34 -52.77
CA PHE A 51 34.85 13.61 -53.46
C PHE A 51 33.50 14.34 -53.41
N ASP A 52 33.09 14.83 -52.25
CA ASP A 52 31.82 15.55 -52.09
C ASP A 52 31.82 16.85 -52.89
N ALA A 53 32.95 17.55 -52.91
CA ALA A 53 33.11 18.76 -53.71
C ALA A 53 32.93 18.45 -55.21
N VAL A 54 33.59 17.40 -55.73
CA VAL A 54 33.46 17.05 -57.16
C VAL A 54 32.06 16.52 -57.49
N SER A 55 31.47 15.70 -56.61
CA SER A 55 30.12 15.15 -56.80
C SER A 55 29.05 16.24 -56.84
N LYS A 56 29.07 17.17 -55.88
CA LYS A 56 28.18 18.35 -55.85
C LYS A 56 28.30 19.19 -57.12
N MET A 57 29.53 19.44 -57.55
CA MET A 57 29.79 20.21 -58.76
C MET A 57 29.21 19.53 -60.00
N ASN A 58 29.48 18.23 -60.17
CA ASN A 58 28.98 17.46 -61.30
C ASN A 58 27.45 17.39 -61.33
N HIS A 59 26.81 17.16 -60.17
CA HIS A 59 25.35 17.14 -60.08
C HIS A 59 24.73 18.50 -60.40
N GLY A 60 25.25 19.58 -59.80
CA GLY A 60 24.78 20.93 -60.05
C GLY A 60 24.94 21.34 -61.53
N ILE A 61 26.06 20.99 -62.17
CA ILE A 61 26.26 21.20 -63.61
C ILE A 61 25.26 20.37 -64.43
N ALA A 62 25.05 19.10 -64.10
CA ALA A 62 24.11 18.24 -64.81
C ALA A 62 22.66 18.78 -64.74
N GLU A 63 22.24 19.29 -63.57
CA GLU A 63 20.92 19.90 -63.41
C GLU A 63 20.82 21.27 -64.12
N LEU A 64 21.88 22.09 -64.13
CA LEU A 64 21.91 23.32 -64.95
C LEU A 64 21.75 23.00 -66.44
N ILE A 65 22.43 21.97 -66.95
CA ILE A 65 22.27 21.50 -68.35
C ILE A 65 20.85 20.99 -68.60
N ARG A 66 20.25 20.28 -67.64
CA ARG A 66 18.89 19.77 -67.75
C ARG A 66 17.85 20.89 -67.77
N MET A 67 18.00 21.90 -66.91
CA MET A 67 17.14 23.08 -66.86
C MET A 67 17.25 23.90 -68.14
N GLU A 68 18.46 24.05 -68.68
CA GLU A 68 18.67 24.67 -69.99
C GLU A 68 17.89 23.95 -71.10
N LYS A 69 18.03 22.61 -71.19
CA LYS A 69 17.30 21.80 -72.18
C LYS A 69 15.78 21.88 -72.00
N ALA A 70 15.30 21.96 -70.76
CA ALA A 70 13.87 22.13 -70.48
C ALA A 70 13.37 23.50 -70.98
N LEU A 71 14.14 24.56 -70.76
CA LEU A 71 13.82 25.90 -71.26
C LEU A 71 13.91 25.99 -72.80
N GLU A 72 14.83 25.27 -73.44
CA GLU A 72 14.88 25.11 -74.90
C GLU A 72 13.61 24.44 -75.45
N GLN A 73 13.00 23.53 -74.67
CA GLN A 73 11.74 22.86 -74.98
C GLN A 73 10.49 23.63 -74.54
N GLY A 74 10.64 24.86 -74.03
CA GLY A 74 9.53 25.70 -73.55
C GLY A 74 8.91 25.27 -72.22
N VAL A 75 9.58 24.39 -71.46
CA VAL A 75 9.12 23.89 -70.15
C VAL A 75 9.85 24.64 -69.04
N ASP A 76 9.15 25.48 -68.28
CA ASP A 76 9.71 26.12 -67.08
C ASP A 76 9.78 25.10 -65.92
N PRO A 77 10.97 24.75 -65.39
CA PRO A 77 11.09 23.83 -64.24
C PRO A 77 10.31 24.28 -62.99
N ARG A 78 10.07 25.59 -62.81
CA ARG A 78 9.28 26.15 -61.68
C ARG A 78 7.78 25.82 -61.82
N SER A 79 7.30 25.62 -63.05
CA SER A 79 5.92 25.23 -63.32
C SER A 79 5.64 23.75 -62.99
N TYR A 80 6.66 22.89 -62.97
CA TYR A 80 6.48 21.45 -62.75
C TYR A 80 6.01 21.12 -61.33
N ILE A 81 6.60 21.76 -60.31
CA ILE A 81 6.24 21.51 -58.91
C ILE A 81 4.82 22.00 -58.64
N GLU A 82 4.49 23.20 -59.15
CA GLU A 82 3.18 23.80 -58.98
C GLU A 82 2.09 23.03 -59.74
N ALA A 83 2.35 22.61 -60.98
CA ALA A 83 1.43 21.79 -61.76
C ALA A 83 1.24 20.39 -61.14
N GLY A 84 2.30 19.81 -60.57
CA GLY A 84 2.25 18.55 -59.83
C GLY A 84 1.38 18.63 -58.58
N TYR A 85 1.53 19.71 -57.80
CA TYR A 85 0.68 20.00 -56.65
C TYR A 85 -0.80 20.11 -57.03
N GLN A 86 -1.12 20.93 -58.06
CA GLN A 86 -2.50 21.10 -58.53
C GLN A 86 -3.11 19.77 -59.01
N LYS A 87 -2.32 18.94 -59.70
CA LYS A 87 -2.74 17.61 -60.15
C LYS A 87 -3.01 16.66 -58.98
N LEU A 88 -2.16 16.65 -57.95
CA LEU A 88 -2.36 15.80 -56.77
C LEU A 88 -3.60 16.21 -55.96
N GLN A 89 -3.79 17.52 -55.78
CA GLN A 89 -4.93 18.04 -55.02
C GLN A 89 -6.28 17.83 -55.76
N SER A 90 -6.28 17.88 -57.09
CA SER A 90 -7.46 17.62 -57.92
C SER A 90 -7.82 16.13 -58.09
N ASP A 91 -6.91 15.20 -57.78
CA ASP A 91 -7.17 13.76 -57.89
C ASP A 91 -7.98 13.25 -56.70
N ALA A 92 -9.30 13.12 -56.89
CA ALA A 92 -10.23 12.63 -55.86
C ALA A 92 -9.97 11.16 -55.43
N THR A 93 -9.26 10.37 -56.24
CA THR A 93 -8.97 8.95 -55.95
C THR A 93 -7.73 8.76 -55.08
N CYS A 94 -6.92 9.80 -54.92
CA CYS A 94 -5.73 9.75 -54.10
C CYS A 94 -6.06 10.11 -52.63
N HIS A 95 -5.76 9.18 -51.72
CA HIS A 95 -5.92 9.32 -50.26
C HIS A 95 -4.57 9.19 -49.52
N SER A 96 -3.46 9.57 -50.17
CA SER A 96 -2.13 9.40 -49.58
C SER A 96 -1.82 10.42 -48.49
N LEU A 97 -0.91 10.08 -47.58
CA LEU A 97 -0.40 11.01 -46.56
C LEU A 97 0.29 12.22 -47.21
N LEU A 98 0.97 12.02 -48.34
CA LEU A 98 1.51 13.11 -49.14
C LEU A 98 0.42 14.12 -49.49
N LYS A 99 -0.72 13.70 -50.05
CA LYS A 99 -1.78 14.65 -50.44
C LYS A 99 -2.31 15.46 -49.25
N LYS A 100 -2.40 14.81 -48.08
CA LYS A 100 -2.89 15.41 -46.84
C LYS A 100 -1.94 16.49 -46.31
N HIS A 101 -0.65 16.20 -46.25
CA HIS A 101 0.35 17.06 -45.58
C HIS A 101 1.06 18.04 -46.49
N LEU A 102 1.00 17.80 -47.79
CA LEU A 102 1.55 18.70 -48.77
C LEU A 102 0.58 19.86 -49.01
N THR A 103 0.72 20.92 -48.22
CA THR A 103 -0.04 22.15 -48.37
C THR A 103 0.64 23.12 -49.33
N LYS A 104 -0.11 24.12 -49.82
CA LYS A 104 0.44 25.19 -50.65
C LYS A 104 1.59 25.94 -49.96
N GLU A 105 1.47 26.14 -48.64
CA GLU A 105 2.50 26.75 -47.81
C GLU A 105 3.78 25.91 -47.78
N VAL A 106 3.66 24.59 -47.56
CA VAL A 106 4.80 23.66 -47.60
C VAL A 106 5.47 23.67 -48.97
N VAL A 107 4.69 23.66 -50.06
CA VAL A 107 5.23 23.76 -51.42
C VAL A 107 5.98 25.07 -51.63
N ASP A 108 5.41 26.20 -51.23
CA ASP A 108 6.03 27.51 -51.42
C ASP A 108 7.34 27.67 -50.64
N LYS A 109 7.41 27.06 -49.45
CA LYS A 109 8.62 27.00 -48.62
C LYS A 109 9.70 26.10 -49.22
N LEU A 110 9.34 24.88 -49.63
CA LEU A 110 10.30 23.84 -50.00
C LEU A 110 10.70 23.83 -51.49
N LYS A 111 9.91 24.43 -52.40
CA LYS A 111 10.11 24.34 -53.87
C LYS A 111 11.47 24.82 -54.41
N ASN A 112 12.20 25.63 -53.64
CA ASN A 112 13.51 26.17 -54.03
C ASN A 112 14.67 25.57 -53.23
N MET A 113 14.41 24.62 -52.33
CA MET A 113 15.43 23.98 -51.51
C MET A 113 16.04 22.76 -52.21
N SER A 114 17.30 22.49 -51.90
CA SER A 114 18.07 21.35 -52.40
C SER A 114 18.91 20.73 -51.27
N THR A 115 19.18 19.44 -51.35
CA THR A 115 20.03 18.76 -50.36
C THR A 115 21.50 19.15 -50.56
N PRO A 116 22.24 19.46 -49.47
CA PRO A 116 23.62 19.92 -49.58
C PRO A 116 24.55 18.98 -50.34
N SER A 117 24.44 17.66 -50.13
CA SER A 117 25.42 16.68 -50.62
C SER A 117 25.15 16.18 -52.02
N PHE A 118 23.87 16.02 -52.38
CA PHE A 118 23.48 15.44 -53.67
C PHE A 118 22.57 16.34 -54.49
N GLY A 119 22.27 17.56 -54.05
CA GLY A 119 21.46 18.54 -54.78
C GLY A 119 20.06 18.05 -55.12
N SER A 120 19.51 17.13 -54.33
CA SER A 120 18.17 16.57 -54.52
C SER A 120 17.10 17.60 -54.19
N THR A 121 16.02 17.63 -54.96
CA THR A 121 14.95 18.63 -54.83
C THR A 121 13.65 18.00 -54.36
N LEU A 122 12.68 18.83 -53.94
CA LEU A 122 11.33 18.37 -53.60
C LEU A 122 10.68 17.56 -54.74
N LYS A 123 10.99 17.90 -56.00
CA LYS A 123 10.53 17.15 -57.17
C LYS A 123 10.95 15.69 -57.11
N ASP A 124 12.12 15.39 -56.60
CA ASP A 124 12.67 14.04 -56.56
C ASP A 124 11.98 13.19 -55.49
N ALA A 125 11.45 13.83 -54.43
CA ALA A 125 10.76 13.15 -53.35
C ALA A 125 9.31 12.72 -53.68
N TRP A 126 8.60 13.50 -54.50
CA TRP A 126 7.15 13.36 -54.68
C TRP A 126 6.70 13.05 -56.13
N ARG A 127 7.53 12.38 -56.93
CA ARG A 127 7.29 12.19 -58.39
C ARG A 127 5.97 11.48 -58.74
N THR A 128 5.27 10.87 -57.78
CA THR A 128 4.05 10.10 -58.03
C THR A 128 3.04 10.16 -56.88
N PRO A 129 1.73 10.38 -57.16
CA PRO A 129 0.67 10.00 -56.24
C PRO A 129 0.59 8.47 -56.15
N THR A 130 1.12 7.88 -55.08
CA THR A 130 0.90 6.45 -54.79
C THR A 130 -0.02 6.30 -53.58
N PRO A 131 -0.88 5.27 -53.52
CA PRO A 131 -1.63 4.95 -52.31
C PRO A 131 -0.68 4.74 -51.12
N GLY A 132 -1.13 5.02 -49.90
CA GLY A 132 -0.30 4.95 -48.68
C GLY A 132 0.44 6.26 -48.41
N VAL A 133 1.76 6.21 -48.29
CA VAL A 133 2.56 7.39 -47.92
C VAL A 133 2.70 8.40 -49.07
N GLY A 134 2.94 7.93 -50.30
CA GLY A 134 2.99 8.77 -51.49
C GLY A 134 4.27 9.58 -51.71
N VAL A 135 5.22 9.54 -50.77
CA VAL A 135 6.51 10.25 -50.85
C VAL A 135 7.67 9.28 -50.56
N TYR A 136 8.80 9.50 -51.22
CA TYR A 136 10.04 8.75 -51.00
C TYR A 136 11.20 9.72 -50.84
N ALA A 137 12.21 9.37 -50.05
CA ALA A 137 13.38 10.21 -49.90
C ALA A 137 14.31 10.03 -51.13
N PRO A 138 14.81 11.11 -51.76
CA PRO A 138 15.82 11.01 -52.83
C PRO A 138 17.24 10.79 -52.30
N ASP A 139 17.52 11.20 -51.07
CA ASP A 139 18.75 10.91 -50.33
C ASP A 139 18.50 11.04 -48.82
N ALA A 140 19.52 10.74 -48.00
CA ALA A 140 19.43 10.78 -46.54
C ALA A 140 19.13 12.18 -45.98
N GLU A 141 19.68 13.25 -46.58
CA GLU A 141 19.53 14.63 -46.11
C GLU A 141 18.13 15.18 -46.39
N ALA A 142 17.38 14.57 -47.31
CA ALA A 142 16.00 14.93 -47.63
C ALA A 142 15.08 14.92 -46.40
N TYR A 143 15.30 14.02 -45.44
CA TYR A 143 14.53 13.97 -44.19
C TYR A 143 14.73 15.22 -43.32
N THR A 144 15.88 15.88 -43.44
CA THR A 144 16.19 17.12 -42.70
C THR A 144 15.80 18.35 -43.51
N VAL A 145 16.13 18.37 -44.80
CA VAL A 145 15.90 19.53 -45.69
C VAL A 145 14.41 19.72 -45.99
N PHE A 146 13.66 18.63 -46.14
CA PHE A 146 12.21 18.64 -46.39
C PHE A 146 11.43 18.17 -45.16
N ALA A 147 11.95 18.42 -43.95
CA ALA A 147 11.34 17.99 -42.69
C ALA A 147 9.88 18.43 -42.53
N ASP A 148 9.52 19.63 -42.99
CA ASP A 148 8.13 20.13 -42.91
C ASP A 148 7.14 19.31 -43.77
N LEU A 149 7.62 18.46 -44.68
CA LEU A 149 6.83 17.47 -45.40
C LEU A 149 6.96 16.07 -44.79
N PHE A 150 8.18 15.63 -44.47
CA PHE A 150 8.40 14.26 -43.99
C PHE A 150 7.94 14.06 -42.54
N ASP A 151 8.14 15.02 -41.64
CA ASP A 151 7.81 14.87 -40.22
C ASP A 151 6.31 14.61 -39.97
N PRO A 152 5.36 15.38 -40.56
CA PRO A 152 3.94 15.10 -40.38
C PRO A 152 3.51 13.72 -40.92
N ILE A 153 4.17 13.27 -41.99
CA ILE A 153 3.93 11.95 -42.60
C ILE A 153 4.47 10.84 -41.69
N ILE A 154 5.66 11.04 -41.13
CA ILE A 154 6.29 10.11 -40.17
C ILE A 154 5.44 10.02 -38.91
N GLU A 155 5.02 11.16 -38.37
CA GLU A 155 4.17 11.23 -37.17
C GLU A 155 2.85 10.49 -37.40
N GLU A 156 2.16 10.70 -38.52
CA GLU A 156 0.88 10.01 -38.78
C GLU A 156 1.06 8.52 -39.07
N TYR A 157 2.10 8.12 -39.81
CA TYR A 157 2.30 6.72 -40.18
C TYR A 157 2.83 5.87 -39.02
N HIS A 158 3.77 6.40 -38.24
CA HIS A 158 4.43 5.71 -37.13
C HIS A 158 3.77 6.01 -35.78
N GLY A 159 2.44 6.15 -35.77
CA GLY A 159 1.65 6.13 -34.53
C GLY A 159 1.89 7.33 -33.59
N GLY A 160 2.30 8.48 -34.13
CA GLY A 160 2.52 9.71 -33.37
C GLY A 160 3.98 10.04 -33.08
N PHE A 161 4.95 9.44 -33.77
CA PHE A 161 6.38 9.74 -33.60
C PHE A 161 6.71 11.18 -34.03
N LYS A 162 6.87 12.08 -33.06
CA LYS A 162 6.98 13.52 -33.25
C LYS A 162 8.39 13.95 -33.62
N ARG A 163 8.50 15.17 -34.13
CA ARG A 163 9.80 15.83 -34.40
C ARG A 163 10.70 15.97 -33.16
N THR A 164 10.11 15.99 -31.96
CA THR A 164 10.81 16.09 -30.67
C THR A 164 11.30 14.74 -30.15
N ASP A 165 10.79 13.65 -30.68
CA ASP A 165 11.10 12.30 -30.20
C ASP A 165 12.47 11.87 -30.72
N ARG A 166 13.04 10.81 -30.14
CA ARG A 166 14.33 10.25 -30.59
C ARG A 166 14.22 8.75 -30.73
N HIS A 167 14.81 8.21 -31.79
CA HIS A 167 14.93 6.77 -31.94
C HIS A 167 15.97 6.27 -30.94
N PRO A 168 15.73 5.14 -30.24
CA PRO A 168 16.74 4.58 -29.38
C PRO A 168 18.00 4.21 -30.18
N PRO A 169 19.18 4.21 -29.56
CA PRO A 169 20.41 3.76 -30.21
C PRO A 169 20.28 2.34 -30.74
N CYS A 170 20.91 2.05 -31.89
CA CYS A 170 20.97 0.72 -32.46
C CYS A 170 21.53 -0.28 -31.43
N THR A 171 20.76 -1.33 -31.14
CA THR A 171 21.23 -2.49 -30.36
C THR A 171 20.63 -3.76 -30.92
N LEU A 172 21.51 -4.66 -31.32
CA LEU A 172 21.16 -5.99 -31.84
C LEU A 172 20.98 -7.03 -30.73
N GLY A 173 21.20 -6.65 -29.47
CA GLY A 173 21.05 -7.49 -28.27
C GLY A 173 21.81 -8.82 -28.32
N ASP A 174 21.37 -9.78 -27.51
CA ASP A 174 21.91 -11.15 -27.50
C ASP A 174 20.90 -12.12 -28.14
N PRO A 175 21.15 -12.60 -29.38
CA PRO A 175 20.28 -13.54 -30.07
C PRO A 175 20.00 -14.83 -29.28
N ASN A 176 20.86 -15.21 -28.32
CA ASN A 176 20.68 -16.41 -27.50
C ASN A 176 19.48 -16.35 -26.54
N GLN A 177 18.91 -15.16 -26.33
CA GLN A 177 17.67 -15.00 -25.56
C GLN A 177 16.44 -15.54 -26.31
N PHE A 178 16.53 -15.70 -27.64
CA PHE A 178 15.47 -16.31 -28.42
C PHE A 178 15.56 -17.83 -28.41
N GLY A 179 14.42 -18.48 -28.63
CA GLY A 179 14.32 -19.93 -28.76
C GLY A 179 13.59 -20.34 -30.04
N ASP A 180 13.21 -21.61 -30.10
CA ASP A 180 12.23 -22.07 -31.08
C ASP A 180 10.82 -21.83 -30.54
N VAL A 181 10.04 -20.99 -31.24
CA VAL A 181 8.65 -20.69 -30.86
C VAL A 181 7.71 -21.85 -31.14
N ASP A 182 8.14 -22.83 -31.95
CA ASP A 182 7.38 -24.03 -32.28
C ASP A 182 8.31 -25.27 -32.32
N PRO A 183 8.79 -25.76 -31.16
CA PRO A 183 9.71 -26.89 -31.10
C PRO A 183 9.16 -28.19 -31.71
N GLU A 184 7.84 -28.32 -31.80
CA GLU A 184 7.16 -29.47 -32.41
C GLU A 184 7.04 -29.34 -33.95
N GLY A 185 7.33 -28.16 -34.50
CA GLY A 185 7.26 -27.87 -35.95
C GLY A 185 5.85 -27.98 -36.53
N LYS A 186 4.81 -27.78 -35.72
CA LYS A 186 3.41 -28.01 -36.10
C LYS A 186 2.77 -26.81 -36.81
N TYR A 187 3.11 -25.60 -36.39
CA TYR A 187 2.47 -24.35 -36.82
C TYR A 187 3.37 -23.52 -37.73
N VAL A 188 4.65 -23.35 -37.38
CA VAL A 188 5.59 -22.48 -38.09
C VAL A 188 6.29 -23.23 -39.21
N VAL A 189 6.07 -22.77 -40.45
CA VAL A 189 6.68 -23.34 -41.65
C VAL A 189 8.09 -22.79 -41.87
N SER A 190 8.28 -21.49 -41.67
CA SER A 190 9.57 -20.82 -41.85
C SER A 190 9.62 -19.49 -41.14
N THR A 191 10.80 -19.13 -40.65
CA THR A 191 11.11 -17.84 -40.06
C THR A 191 12.00 -17.05 -41.00
N ARG A 192 11.73 -15.74 -41.12
CA ARG A 192 12.47 -14.82 -41.97
C ARG A 192 12.59 -13.46 -41.30
N ILE A 193 13.81 -12.97 -41.13
CA ILE A 193 14.10 -11.64 -40.58
C ILE A 193 14.90 -10.85 -41.60
N ARG A 194 14.47 -9.62 -41.88
CA ARG A 194 15.16 -8.72 -42.81
C ARG A 194 15.38 -7.34 -42.23
N CYS A 195 16.43 -6.66 -42.66
CA CYS A 195 16.67 -5.25 -42.43
C CYS A 195 17.09 -4.56 -43.75
N GLY A 196 16.77 -3.28 -43.86
CA GLY A 196 17.25 -2.40 -44.93
C GLY A 196 18.45 -1.59 -44.43
N ARG A 197 19.47 -1.44 -45.26
CA ARG A 197 20.62 -0.57 -44.97
C ARG A 197 20.99 0.24 -46.19
N SER A 198 21.13 1.55 -45.99
CA SER A 198 21.63 2.48 -46.99
C SER A 198 23.06 2.88 -46.66
N VAL A 199 23.91 2.95 -47.67
CA VAL A 199 25.34 3.30 -47.51
C VAL A 199 25.52 4.82 -47.57
N LYS A 200 26.18 5.41 -46.57
CA LYS A 200 26.28 6.87 -46.35
C LYS A 200 26.87 7.66 -47.53
N GLN A 201 27.72 7.02 -48.33
CA GLN A 201 28.45 7.65 -49.44
C GLN A 201 27.58 7.88 -50.70
N PHE A 202 26.38 7.30 -50.76
CA PHE A 202 25.56 7.29 -51.97
C PHE A 202 24.17 7.92 -51.69
N PRO A 203 23.59 8.64 -52.67
CA PRO A 203 22.18 9.05 -52.61
C PRO A 203 21.29 7.82 -52.78
N PHE A 204 20.00 7.92 -52.45
CA PHE A 204 19.06 6.82 -52.69
C PHE A 204 18.78 6.63 -54.19
N ASN A 205 18.16 5.49 -54.52
CA ASN A 205 17.94 5.03 -55.89
C ASN A 205 17.41 6.08 -56.90
N PRO A 206 16.49 7.02 -56.56
CA PRO A 206 16.00 8.02 -57.52
C PRO A 206 17.08 8.94 -58.09
N ASN A 207 18.11 9.22 -57.29
CA ASN A 207 19.17 10.19 -57.58
C ASN A 207 20.55 9.54 -57.76
N MET A 208 20.65 8.21 -57.68
CA MET A 208 21.84 7.48 -58.11
C MET A 208 22.10 7.64 -59.62
N THR A 209 23.36 7.91 -59.98
CA THR A 209 23.84 7.85 -61.36
C THR A 209 24.20 6.40 -61.72
N GLU A 210 24.33 6.09 -63.01
CA GLU A 210 24.76 4.75 -63.44
C GLU A 210 26.13 4.36 -62.83
N GLU A 211 27.02 5.34 -62.65
CA GLU A 211 28.32 5.13 -62.03
C GLU A 211 28.20 4.86 -60.52
N HIS A 212 27.33 5.59 -59.81
CA HIS A 212 27.04 5.29 -58.40
C HIS A 212 26.50 3.87 -58.23
N TYR A 213 25.65 3.39 -59.14
CA TYR A 213 25.12 2.03 -59.13
C TYR A 213 26.23 0.99 -59.26
N LYS A 214 27.17 1.18 -60.18
CA LYS A 214 28.34 0.28 -60.35
C LYS A 214 29.26 0.30 -59.13
N GLN A 215 29.55 1.48 -58.60
CA GLN A 215 30.40 1.65 -57.42
C GLN A 215 29.78 1.03 -56.16
N LEU A 216 28.47 1.18 -55.98
CA LEU A 216 27.74 0.54 -54.88
C LEU A 216 27.78 -0.99 -55.02
N GLU A 217 27.52 -1.52 -56.22
CA GLU A 217 27.60 -2.96 -56.50
C GLU A 217 29.00 -3.50 -56.24
N GLU A 218 30.06 -2.82 -56.68
CA GLU A 218 31.45 -3.23 -56.46
C GLU A 218 31.81 -3.22 -54.96
N LEU A 219 31.43 -2.16 -54.23
CA LEU A 219 31.67 -2.05 -52.79
C LEU A 219 30.95 -3.17 -52.00
N VAL A 220 29.68 -3.41 -52.32
CA VAL A 220 28.87 -4.42 -51.62
C VAL A 220 29.33 -5.82 -51.99
N SER A 221 29.49 -6.13 -53.28
CA SER A 221 29.94 -7.46 -53.73
C SER A 221 31.36 -7.77 -53.23
N GLY A 222 32.27 -6.78 -53.22
CA GLY A 222 33.61 -6.92 -52.64
C GLY A 222 33.57 -7.21 -51.14
N THR A 223 32.69 -6.55 -50.40
CA THR A 223 32.50 -6.82 -48.95
C THR A 223 31.93 -8.22 -48.70
N LEU A 224 30.91 -8.62 -49.48
CA LEU A 224 30.24 -9.91 -49.30
C LEU A 224 31.10 -11.11 -49.76
N LYS A 225 32.05 -10.89 -50.68
CA LYS A 225 32.98 -11.91 -51.15
C LYS A 225 33.91 -12.43 -50.04
N ASP A 226 34.25 -11.57 -49.08
CA ASP A 226 35.16 -11.89 -47.97
C ASP A 226 34.44 -12.52 -46.75
N MET A 227 33.12 -12.75 -46.85
CA MET A 227 32.36 -13.43 -45.81
C MET A 227 32.85 -14.88 -45.62
N SER A 228 32.95 -15.29 -44.36
CA SER A 228 33.47 -16.62 -43.98
C SER A 228 32.49 -17.36 -43.05
N GLY A 229 32.80 -18.62 -42.75
CA GLY A 229 31.93 -19.46 -41.91
C GLY A 229 30.55 -19.67 -42.52
N GLU A 230 29.50 -19.51 -41.71
CA GLU A 230 28.10 -19.69 -42.11
C GLU A 230 27.62 -18.66 -43.16
N LEU A 231 28.29 -17.51 -43.26
CA LEU A 231 27.91 -16.43 -44.19
C LEU A 231 28.56 -16.58 -45.57
N LYS A 232 29.51 -17.50 -45.74
CA LYS A 232 30.22 -17.71 -47.01
C LYS A 232 29.23 -18.04 -48.13
N GLY A 233 29.40 -17.40 -49.28
CA GLY A 233 28.44 -17.46 -50.38
C GLY A 233 28.93 -16.88 -51.69
N THR A 234 27.99 -16.73 -52.63
CA THR A 234 28.25 -16.25 -53.99
C THR A 234 27.38 -15.03 -54.32
N TYR A 235 27.99 -14.04 -54.97
CA TYR A 235 27.30 -12.87 -55.52
C TYR A 235 26.94 -13.09 -56.99
N TYR A 236 25.70 -12.82 -57.35
CA TYR A 236 25.14 -12.95 -58.68
C TYR A 236 24.69 -11.56 -59.18
N PRO A 237 25.47 -10.90 -60.04
CA PRO A 237 25.03 -9.66 -60.67
C PRO A 237 23.84 -9.95 -61.60
N LEU A 238 22.83 -9.08 -61.60
CA LEU A 238 21.72 -9.18 -62.56
C LEU A 238 22.21 -8.85 -63.98
N THR A 239 23.23 -8.00 -64.11
CA THR A 239 23.85 -7.69 -65.39
C THR A 239 24.57 -8.91 -65.93
N GLY A 240 24.11 -9.44 -67.06
CA GLY A 240 24.69 -10.63 -67.70
C GLY A 240 24.28 -11.96 -67.06
N MET A 241 23.30 -11.98 -66.15
CA MET A 241 22.75 -13.21 -65.57
C MET A 241 22.12 -14.10 -66.64
N THR A 242 22.43 -15.40 -66.65
CA THR A 242 21.82 -16.34 -67.59
C THR A 242 20.38 -16.67 -67.19
N LYS A 243 19.55 -17.06 -68.16
CA LYS A 243 18.14 -17.41 -67.89
C LYS A 243 17.99 -18.59 -66.94
N GLU A 244 18.94 -19.53 -66.97
CA GLU A 244 18.95 -20.70 -66.10
C GLU A 244 19.19 -20.30 -64.65
N VAL A 245 20.18 -19.45 -64.38
CA VAL A 245 20.45 -18.92 -63.04
C VAL A 245 19.29 -18.04 -62.57
N GLN A 246 18.75 -17.22 -63.48
CA GLN A 246 17.59 -16.39 -63.19
C GLN A 246 16.38 -17.24 -62.77
N GLN A 247 16.07 -18.30 -63.51
CA GLN A 247 14.96 -19.19 -63.19
C GLN A 247 15.20 -19.94 -61.88
N GLN A 248 16.43 -20.40 -61.63
CA GLN A 248 16.79 -21.03 -60.36
C GLN A 248 16.56 -20.10 -59.16
N LEU A 249 16.98 -18.84 -59.26
CA LEU A 249 16.75 -17.85 -58.21
C LEU A 249 15.27 -17.49 -58.04
N ILE A 250 14.45 -17.59 -59.10
CA ILE A 250 12.99 -17.43 -59.00
C ILE A 250 12.39 -18.62 -58.25
N ASP A 251 12.79 -19.84 -58.61
CA ASP A 251 12.29 -21.08 -58.02
C ASP A 251 12.68 -21.21 -56.54
N ASP A 252 13.86 -20.70 -56.17
CA ASP A 252 14.31 -20.59 -54.77
C ASP A 252 13.63 -19.44 -53.99
N HIS A 253 12.82 -18.61 -54.67
CA HIS A 253 12.22 -17.38 -54.13
C HIS A 253 13.24 -16.30 -53.70
N PHE A 254 14.40 -16.27 -54.35
CA PHE A 254 15.52 -15.37 -54.04
C PHE A 254 15.58 -14.17 -54.96
N LEU A 255 15.09 -14.28 -56.20
CA LEU A 255 15.11 -13.20 -57.17
C LEU A 255 14.01 -12.17 -56.91
N PHE A 256 14.42 -10.90 -56.72
CA PHE A 256 13.49 -9.78 -56.78
C PHE A 256 13.15 -9.44 -58.24
N LYS A 257 11.90 -9.03 -58.49
CA LYS A 257 11.41 -8.75 -59.85
C LYS A 257 11.78 -7.33 -60.28
N GLU A 258 11.78 -7.07 -61.58
CA GLU A 258 11.83 -5.71 -62.11
C GLU A 258 10.72 -4.89 -61.45
N GLY A 259 11.13 -3.76 -60.85
CA GLY A 259 10.41 -3.12 -59.75
C GLY A 259 8.93 -2.88 -60.01
N ASP A 260 8.17 -2.84 -58.92
CA ASP A 260 6.74 -2.54 -58.93
C ASP A 260 6.44 -1.19 -59.63
N ARG A 261 5.20 -1.00 -60.09
CA ARG A 261 4.78 0.22 -60.81
C ARG A 261 5.02 1.52 -60.04
N PHE A 262 5.10 1.48 -58.72
CA PHE A 262 5.39 2.61 -57.85
C PHE A 262 6.89 2.89 -57.80
N LEU A 263 7.75 1.88 -57.64
CA LEU A 263 9.21 2.03 -57.69
C LEU A 263 9.69 2.59 -59.04
N GLN A 264 9.08 2.15 -60.14
CA GLN A 264 9.38 2.67 -61.48
C GLN A 264 9.06 4.17 -61.58
N LYS A 265 7.89 4.59 -61.10
CA LYS A 265 7.47 6.00 -61.13
C LYS A 265 8.22 6.88 -60.12
N ALA A 266 8.66 6.29 -59.00
CA ALA A 266 9.58 6.93 -58.06
C ALA A 266 11.03 7.00 -58.57
N ASN A 267 11.28 6.57 -59.81
CA ASN A 267 12.59 6.62 -60.47
C ASN A 267 13.66 5.71 -59.83
N ALA A 268 13.23 4.71 -59.04
CA ALA A 268 14.14 3.76 -58.38
C ALA A 268 14.66 2.66 -59.33
N CYS A 269 13.97 2.42 -60.45
CA CYS A 269 14.34 1.40 -61.45
C CYS A 269 15.25 1.93 -62.58
N ARG A 270 15.92 3.07 -62.38
CA ARG A 270 16.81 3.63 -63.40
C ARG A 270 18.00 2.74 -63.69
N TYR A 271 18.43 2.77 -64.95
CA TYR A 271 19.60 2.04 -65.44
C TYR A 271 19.50 0.52 -65.20
N TRP A 272 18.30 -0.03 -65.08
CA TRP A 272 18.09 -1.46 -64.86
C TRP A 272 18.68 -2.30 -66.02
N PRO A 273 19.38 -3.42 -65.75
CA PRO A 273 19.66 -4.05 -64.44
C PRO A 273 21.02 -3.66 -63.81
N THR A 274 21.70 -2.63 -64.31
CA THR A 274 23.04 -2.21 -63.85
C THR A 274 23.08 -1.89 -62.35
N GLY A 275 24.15 -2.30 -61.64
CA GLY A 275 24.37 -2.00 -60.22
C GLY A 275 23.54 -2.83 -59.26
N ARG A 276 22.97 -3.94 -59.72
CA ARG A 276 22.00 -4.75 -58.97
C ARG A 276 22.40 -6.20 -59.00
N GLY A 277 22.25 -6.85 -57.86
CA GLY A 277 22.66 -8.23 -57.70
C GLY A 277 22.08 -8.87 -56.45
N ILE A 278 22.31 -10.17 -56.35
CA ILE A 278 21.87 -10.99 -55.23
C ILE A 278 23.07 -11.76 -54.68
N TYR A 279 23.24 -11.70 -53.38
CA TYR A 279 24.10 -12.61 -52.65
C TYR A 279 23.26 -13.67 -51.96
N HIS A 280 23.73 -14.91 -51.94
CA HIS A 280 23.27 -15.88 -50.95
C HIS A 280 24.43 -16.74 -50.45
N ASN A 281 24.34 -17.18 -49.19
CA ASN A 281 25.31 -18.13 -48.63
C ASN A 281 25.15 -19.54 -49.25
N ASP A 282 26.16 -20.38 -49.03
CA ASP A 282 26.20 -21.76 -49.55
C ASP A 282 25.01 -22.59 -49.04
N SER A 283 24.56 -22.32 -47.80
CA SER A 283 23.41 -22.99 -47.16
C SER A 283 22.04 -22.45 -47.58
N LYS A 284 21.97 -21.40 -48.42
CA LYS A 284 20.72 -20.75 -48.84
C LYS A 284 19.83 -20.24 -47.67
N THR A 285 20.44 -19.87 -46.56
CA THR A 285 19.78 -19.36 -45.34
C THR A 285 20.06 -17.88 -45.06
N PHE A 286 20.95 -17.26 -45.83
CA PHE A 286 21.30 -15.84 -45.76
C PHE A 286 21.38 -15.25 -47.15
N LEU A 287 20.78 -14.07 -47.34
CA LEU A 287 20.69 -13.39 -48.62
C LEU A 287 20.87 -11.87 -48.48
N VAL A 288 21.42 -11.25 -49.51
CA VAL A 288 21.48 -9.78 -49.63
C VAL A 288 21.00 -9.39 -51.02
N TRP A 289 19.96 -8.56 -51.10
CA TRP A 289 19.58 -7.90 -52.34
C TRP A 289 20.26 -6.54 -52.42
N VAL A 290 20.86 -6.24 -53.57
CA VAL A 290 21.59 -5.00 -53.81
C VAL A 290 20.87 -4.18 -54.88
N GLY A 291 20.57 -2.91 -54.54
CA GLY A 291 19.97 -1.95 -55.48
C GLY A 291 18.52 -2.22 -55.88
N GLU A 292 17.75 -2.93 -55.06
CA GLU A 292 16.33 -3.26 -55.31
C GLU A 292 15.42 -2.06 -55.00
N GLU A 293 15.29 -1.73 -53.71
CA GLU A 293 14.52 -0.60 -53.18
C GLU A 293 15.42 0.31 -52.33
N ASP A 294 16.06 -0.28 -51.32
CA ASP A 294 17.18 0.30 -50.58
C ASP A 294 18.51 -0.17 -51.19
N HIS A 295 19.65 0.38 -50.75
CA HIS A 295 20.96 -0.05 -51.26
C HIS A 295 21.22 -1.52 -50.97
N MET A 296 20.90 -1.96 -49.75
CA MET A 296 20.94 -3.37 -49.36
C MET A 296 19.70 -3.75 -48.58
N ARG A 297 19.16 -4.92 -48.91
CA ARG A 297 18.18 -5.63 -48.08
C ARG A 297 18.80 -6.93 -47.63
N ILE A 298 19.16 -6.99 -46.36
CA ILE A 298 19.84 -8.12 -45.72
C ILE A 298 18.77 -9.02 -45.12
N ILE A 299 18.81 -10.30 -45.45
CA ILE A 299 17.74 -11.26 -45.17
C ILE A 299 18.38 -12.52 -44.59
N SER A 300 17.89 -12.95 -43.43
CA SER A 300 18.16 -14.29 -42.89
C SER A 300 16.85 -15.06 -42.84
N MET A 301 16.88 -16.32 -43.25
CA MET A 301 15.68 -17.17 -43.27
C MET A 301 16.02 -18.66 -43.18
N GLN A 302 15.12 -19.43 -42.59
CA GLN A 302 15.18 -20.90 -42.59
C GLN A 302 13.81 -21.51 -42.33
N LYS A 303 13.70 -22.84 -42.48
CA LYS A 303 12.51 -23.61 -42.10
C LYS A 303 12.40 -23.74 -40.57
N GLY A 304 11.18 -23.88 -40.06
CA GLY A 304 10.90 -23.99 -38.62
C GLY A 304 10.85 -22.64 -37.88
N GLY A 305 10.68 -22.72 -36.56
CA GLY A 305 10.42 -21.57 -35.67
C GLY A 305 11.64 -21.07 -34.88
N CYS A 306 12.85 -21.56 -35.15
CA CYS A 306 14.06 -21.15 -34.42
C CYS A 306 14.48 -19.71 -34.76
N ILE A 307 14.03 -18.75 -33.94
CA ILE A 307 14.32 -17.32 -34.14
C ILE A 307 15.78 -17.01 -33.81
N ARG A 308 16.36 -17.69 -32.81
CA ARG A 308 17.77 -17.55 -32.39
C ARG A 308 18.76 -17.67 -33.54
N GLU A 309 18.64 -18.72 -34.34
CA GLU A 309 19.56 -18.98 -35.44
C GLU A 309 19.38 -17.96 -36.57
N VAL A 310 18.12 -17.67 -36.93
CA VAL A 310 17.82 -16.71 -38.00
C VAL A 310 18.31 -15.32 -37.63
N TYR A 311 18.01 -14.85 -36.42
CA TYR A 311 18.42 -13.54 -35.96
C TYR A 311 19.92 -13.47 -35.70
N GLY A 312 20.52 -14.49 -35.06
CA GLY A 312 21.96 -14.55 -34.81
C GLY A 312 22.78 -14.46 -36.10
N ARG A 313 22.33 -15.14 -37.16
CA ARG A 313 22.95 -15.04 -38.49
C ARG A 313 22.83 -13.64 -39.08
N LEU A 314 21.67 -12.99 -38.92
CA LEU A 314 21.47 -11.61 -39.38
C LEU A 314 22.38 -10.64 -38.63
N VAL A 315 22.46 -10.75 -37.30
CA VAL A 315 23.30 -9.92 -36.44
C VAL A 315 24.77 -10.07 -36.81
N ASN A 316 25.25 -11.30 -36.98
CA ASN A 316 26.61 -11.57 -37.44
C ASN A 316 26.88 -10.90 -38.79
N ALA A 317 25.97 -11.07 -39.76
CA ALA A 317 26.13 -10.47 -41.08
C ALA A 317 26.16 -8.94 -41.06
N VAL A 318 25.23 -8.31 -40.33
CA VAL A 318 25.19 -6.83 -40.22
C VAL A 318 26.48 -6.31 -39.60
N ASN A 319 26.95 -6.94 -38.52
CA ASN A 319 28.21 -6.56 -37.87
C ASN A 319 29.43 -6.71 -38.78
N GLU A 320 29.52 -7.79 -39.56
CA GLU A 320 30.62 -7.98 -40.52
C GLU A 320 30.58 -6.98 -41.69
N ILE A 321 29.38 -6.64 -42.17
CA ILE A 321 29.21 -5.64 -43.24
C ILE A 321 29.58 -4.25 -42.71
N GLU A 322 29.09 -3.86 -41.53
CA GLU A 322 29.28 -2.53 -40.95
C GLU A 322 30.75 -2.18 -40.66
N LYS A 323 31.61 -3.20 -40.42
CA LYS A 323 33.06 -3.01 -40.30
C LYS A 323 33.72 -2.40 -41.56
N ARG A 324 33.09 -2.55 -42.73
CA ARG A 324 33.65 -2.14 -44.03
C ARG A 324 32.85 -1.05 -44.73
N MET A 325 31.60 -0.82 -44.33
CA MET A 325 30.75 0.22 -44.89
C MET A 325 29.91 0.90 -43.83
N ALA A 326 29.93 2.24 -43.82
CA ALA A 326 29.12 3.03 -42.91
C ALA A 326 27.69 3.19 -43.44
N PHE A 327 26.71 2.87 -42.60
CA PHE A 327 25.30 3.06 -42.95
C PHE A 327 24.81 4.49 -42.67
N SER A 328 23.80 4.92 -43.43
CA SER A 328 23.09 6.18 -43.20
C SER A 328 22.20 6.05 -41.96
N HIS A 329 22.51 6.83 -40.92
CA HIS A 329 21.81 6.82 -39.64
C HIS A 329 21.62 8.26 -39.14
N ASP A 330 20.49 8.51 -38.48
CA ASP A 330 20.11 9.76 -37.84
C ASP A 330 19.70 9.50 -36.39
N GLU A 331 20.08 10.37 -35.45
CA GLU A 331 19.76 10.19 -34.01
C GLU A 331 18.27 10.19 -33.73
N ARG A 332 17.47 10.90 -34.54
CA ARG A 332 16.02 10.98 -34.37
C ARG A 332 15.31 9.87 -35.15
N LEU A 333 15.72 9.60 -36.38
CA LEU A 333 14.99 8.69 -37.28
C LEU A 333 15.56 7.27 -37.35
N GLY A 334 16.69 6.99 -36.71
CA GLY A 334 17.39 5.70 -36.81
C GLY A 334 18.02 5.50 -38.19
N PHE A 335 17.98 4.27 -38.71
CA PHE A 335 18.51 3.98 -40.04
C PHE A 335 17.63 4.57 -41.13
N LEU A 336 18.29 5.29 -42.06
CA LEU A 336 17.62 6.00 -43.13
C LEU A 336 17.44 5.11 -44.35
N THR A 337 16.20 5.01 -44.82
CA THR A 337 15.79 4.18 -45.96
C THR A 337 15.14 5.03 -47.04
N PHE A 338 15.03 4.47 -48.24
CA PHE A 338 14.39 5.13 -49.38
C PHE A 338 12.91 5.45 -49.11
N CYS A 339 12.20 4.51 -48.47
CA CYS A 339 10.79 4.64 -48.12
C CYS A 339 10.63 5.01 -46.63
N PRO A 340 9.90 6.09 -46.28
CA PRO A 340 9.73 6.53 -44.89
C PRO A 340 9.04 5.48 -43.98
N THR A 341 8.36 4.51 -44.56
CA THR A 341 7.69 3.42 -43.81
C THR A 341 8.69 2.46 -43.14
N ASN A 342 9.93 2.40 -43.62
CA ASN A 342 10.96 1.48 -43.13
C ASN A 342 12.02 2.17 -42.26
N LEU A 343 11.80 3.42 -41.82
CA LEU A 343 12.71 4.14 -40.91
C LEU A 343 12.79 3.49 -39.52
N GLY A 344 13.80 3.88 -38.74
CA GLY A 344 14.07 3.35 -37.40
C GLY A 344 14.99 2.14 -37.46
N THR A 345 14.52 0.99 -36.99
CA THR A 345 15.26 -0.28 -36.99
C THR A 345 15.42 -0.87 -38.40
N THR A 346 14.45 -0.56 -39.27
CA THR A 346 14.18 -1.22 -40.56
C THR A 346 13.86 -2.72 -40.45
N ILE A 347 13.80 -3.28 -39.24
CA ILE A 347 13.65 -4.72 -39.03
C ILE A 347 12.22 -5.14 -39.29
N ARG A 348 12.06 -6.09 -40.21
CA ARG A 348 10.86 -6.90 -40.35
C ARG A 348 11.20 -8.34 -40.04
N ALA A 349 10.89 -8.75 -38.82
CA ALA A 349 10.89 -10.14 -38.39
C ALA A 349 9.53 -10.73 -38.73
N SER A 350 9.52 -11.90 -39.37
CA SER A 350 8.31 -12.56 -39.86
C SER A 350 8.37 -14.08 -39.71
N VAL A 351 7.21 -14.70 -39.53
CA VAL A 351 7.03 -16.14 -39.65
C VAL A 351 5.92 -16.47 -40.63
N HIS A 352 6.11 -17.53 -41.41
CA HIS A 352 5.04 -18.19 -42.13
C HIS A 352 4.41 -19.23 -41.21
N ILE A 353 3.16 -19.04 -40.83
CA ILE A 353 2.49 -19.83 -39.79
C ILE A 353 1.08 -20.25 -40.21
N LYS A 354 0.66 -21.43 -39.75
CA LYS A 354 -0.71 -21.96 -39.91
C LYS A 354 -1.43 -21.98 -38.57
N LEU A 355 -2.52 -21.22 -38.47
CA LEU A 355 -3.35 -21.09 -37.26
C LEU A 355 -4.84 -21.30 -37.62
N PRO A 356 -5.26 -22.53 -37.96
CA PRO A 356 -6.57 -22.79 -38.55
C PRO A 356 -7.75 -22.40 -37.66
N LYS A 357 -7.64 -22.48 -36.33
CA LYS A 357 -8.71 -22.10 -35.39
C LYS A 357 -8.79 -20.60 -35.20
N LEU A 358 -7.66 -19.92 -35.00
CA LEU A 358 -7.62 -18.45 -34.89
C LEU A 358 -8.02 -17.76 -36.20
N ALA A 359 -7.66 -18.36 -37.34
CA ALA A 359 -8.01 -17.86 -38.67
C ALA A 359 -9.38 -18.36 -39.18
N ALA A 360 -10.20 -19.03 -38.35
CA ALA A 360 -11.49 -19.58 -38.78
C ALA A 360 -12.46 -18.52 -39.34
N GLY A 361 -12.33 -17.26 -38.90
CA GLY A 361 -13.07 -16.10 -39.43
C GLY A 361 -12.35 -15.33 -40.55
N GLY A 362 -11.33 -15.93 -41.19
CA GLY A 362 -10.52 -15.31 -42.23
C GLY A 362 -9.38 -14.43 -41.70
N GLN A 363 -8.68 -13.75 -42.62
CA GLN A 363 -7.52 -12.91 -42.30
C GLN A 363 -7.86 -11.79 -41.31
N GLU A 364 -9.04 -11.17 -41.42
CA GLU A 364 -9.46 -10.11 -40.49
C GLU A 364 -9.63 -10.61 -39.06
N ALA A 365 -10.11 -11.84 -38.87
CA ALA A 365 -10.25 -12.42 -37.54
C ALA A 365 -8.88 -12.65 -36.89
N LEU A 366 -7.92 -13.16 -37.67
CA LEU A 366 -6.54 -13.32 -37.22
C LEU A 366 -5.87 -11.96 -36.99
N GLN A 367 -6.10 -10.97 -37.85
CA GLN A 367 -5.57 -9.62 -37.70
C GLN A 367 -6.05 -8.96 -36.40
N ARG A 368 -7.34 -9.06 -36.06
CA ARG A 368 -7.88 -8.56 -34.77
C ARG A 368 -7.17 -9.15 -33.54
N VAL A 369 -6.75 -10.41 -33.62
CA VAL A 369 -6.02 -11.07 -32.53
C VAL A 369 -4.55 -10.62 -32.53
N ALA A 370 -3.93 -10.53 -33.70
CA ALA A 370 -2.54 -10.12 -33.90
C ALA A 370 -2.28 -8.63 -33.58
N ASP A 371 -3.26 -7.75 -33.82
CA ASP A 371 -3.19 -6.31 -33.51
C ASP A 371 -2.90 -6.05 -32.02
N ARG A 372 -3.39 -6.92 -31.12
CA ARG A 372 -3.14 -6.85 -29.67
C ARG A 372 -1.67 -7.00 -29.30
N PHE A 373 -0.89 -7.63 -30.18
CA PHE A 373 0.55 -7.85 -30.00
C PHE A 373 1.38 -6.94 -30.92
N GLN A 374 0.78 -5.90 -31.50
CA GLN A 374 1.39 -5.05 -32.52
C GLN A 374 1.99 -5.87 -33.68
N LEU A 375 1.26 -6.90 -34.12
CA LEU A 375 1.63 -7.73 -35.26
C LEU A 375 0.76 -7.43 -36.48
N GLN A 376 1.36 -7.62 -37.65
CA GLN A 376 0.71 -7.42 -38.93
C GLN A 376 0.63 -8.75 -39.69
N VAL A 377 -0.56 -9.12 -40.13
CA VAL A 377 -0.90 -10.35 -40.83
C VAL A 377 -1.06 -10.07 -42.31
N ARG A 378 -0.38 -10.85 -43.15
CA ARG A 378 -0.43 -10.79 -44.61
C ARG A 378 -0.61 -12.19 -45.21
N GLY A 379 -1.04 -12.27 -46.46
CA GLY A 379 -1.01 -13.53 -47.21
C GLY A 379 0.41 -13.99 -47.55
N SER A 380 0.54 -15.25 -47.93
CA SER A 380 1.79 -16.00 -48.05
C SER A 380 2.70 -15.61 -49.23
N ALA A 381 2.31 -14.67 -50.10
CA ALA A 381 3.07 -14.30 -51.30
C ALA A 381 3.42 -12.79 -51.40
N GLY A 382 3.20 -11.99 -50.35
CA GLY A 382 3.58 -10.57 -50.31
C GLY A 382 2.49 -9.63 -49.74
N GLU A 383 2.77 -8.32 -49.81
CA GLU A 383 2.01 -7.26 -49.10
C GLU A 383 0.55 -7.08 -49.54
N HIS A 384 0.16 -7.67 -50.66
CA HIS A 384 -1.20 -7.62 -51.21
C HIS A 384 -1.72 -9.00 -51.66
N SER A 385 -1.11 -10.09 -51.22
CA SER A 385 -1.51 -11.44 -51.61
C SER A 385 -2.57 -12.02 -50.68
N GLU A 386 -3.47 -12.85 -51.22
CA GLU A 386 -4.36 -13.68 -50.42
C GLU A 386 -3.59 -14.84 -49.76
N ALA A 387 -4.06 -15.30 -48.61
CA ALA A 387 -3.48 -16.46 -47.94
C ALA A 387 -3.77 -17.74 -48.74
N VAL A 388 -2.71 -18.44 -49.17
CA VAL A 388 -2.84 -19.71 -49.88
C VAL A 388 -2.79 -20.86 -48.87
N GLY A 389 -3.87 -21.63 -48.77
CA GLY A 389 -3.93 -22.83 -47.92
C GLY A 389 -3.85 -22.57 -46.41
N GLY A 390 -4.34 -21.42 -45.95
CA GLY A 390 -4.33 -21.04 -44.52
C GLY A 390 -2.95 -20.66 -43.97
N LEU A 391 -1.97 -20.41 -44.84
CA LEU A 391 -0.64 -19.93 -44.48
C LEU A 391 -0.60 -18.41 -44.46
N TYR A 392 -0.18 -17.83 -43.33
CA TYR A 392 -0.08 -16.38 -43.14
C TYR A 392 1.36 -15.95 -42.87
N ASP A 393 1.76 -14.79 -43.41
CA ASP A 393 2.98 -14.06 -43.02
C ASP A 393 2.62 -13.12 -41.87
N ILE A 394 3.12 -13.40 -40.67
CA ILE A 394 2.90 -12.56 -39.48
C ILE A 394 4.22 -11.93 -39.09
N SER A 395 4.24 -10.60 -39.01
CA SER A 395 5.45 -9.81 -38.71
C SER A 395 5.22 -8.74 -37.65
N ASN A 396 6.27 -8.24 -37.01
CA ASN A 396 6.17 -7.01 -36.21
C ASN A 396 5.58 -5.87 -37.05
N LYS A 397 4.71 -5.03 -36.46
CA LYS A 397 4.11 -3.87 -37.12
C LYS A 397 4.99 -2.62 -36.98
N GLU A 398 5.56 -2.41 -35.81
CA GLU A 398 6.37 -1.23 -35.49
C GLU A 398 7.79 -1.33 -36.05
N ARG A 399 8.33 -0.19 -36.48
CA ARG A 399 9.72 -0.04 -36.98
C ARG A 399 10.48 1.07 -36.27
N MET A 400 9.76 2.04 -35.72
CA MET A 400 10.25 3.28 -35.15
C MET A 400 9.88 3.37 -33.67
N GLY A 401 10.74 3.98 -32.85
CA GLY A 401 10.55 4.14 -31.40
C GLY A 401 10.97 2.93 -30.54
N LEU A 402 11.63 1.93 -31.12
CA LEU A 402 12.08 0.71 -30.45
C LEU A 402 13.42 0.25 -31.04
N THR A 403 14.18 -0.57 -30.31
CA THR A 403 15.46 -1.11 -30.81
C THR A 403 15.26 -2.27 -31.78
N GLU A 404 16.31 -2.65 -32.52
CA GLU A 404 16.28 -3.84 -33.37
C GLU A 404 15.91 -5.10 -32.60
N PHE A 405 16.50 -5.28 -31.41
CA PHE A 405 16.22 -6.42 -30.57
C PHE A 405 14.76 -6.40 -30.07
N ASP A 406 14.25 -5.25 -29.61
CA ASP A 406 12.85 -5.08 -29.22
C ASP A 406 11.88 -5.47 -30.35
N ALA A 407 12.18 -5.05 -31.57
CA ALA A 407 11.35 -5.34 -32.74
C ALA A 407 11.22 -6.86 -32.99
N VAL A 408 12.33 -7.60 -32.84
CA VAL A 408 12.33 -9.07 -32.94
C VAL A 408 11.67 -9.71 -31.72
N SER A 409 11.90 -9.18 -30.52
CA SER A 409 11.31 -9.65 -29.27
C SER A 409 9.79 -9.55 -29.27
N LYS A 410 9.23 -8.42 -29.71
CA LYS A 410 7.77 -8.24 -29.89
C LYS A 410 7.21 -9.27 -30.87
N MET A 411 7.91 -9.54 -31.98
CA MET A 411 7.51 -10.58 -32.93
C MET A 411 7.52 -11.97 -32.26
N ASN A 412 8.65 -12.35 -31.65
CA ASN A 412 8.83 -13.65 -30.98
C ASN A 412 7.75 -13.89 -29.92
N HIS A 413 7.50 -12.91 -29.05
CA HIS A 413 6.49 -13.00 -28.00
C HIS A 413 5.08 -13.13 -28.59
N GLY A 414 4.72 -12.25 -29.53
CA GLY A 414 3.39 -12.28 -30.13
C GLY A 414 3.12 -13.59 -30.89
N ILE A 415 4.11 -14.15 -31.59
CA ILE A 415 3.96 -15.46 -32.25
C ILE A 415 3.80 -16.59 -31.24
N ALA A 416 4.59 -16.61 -30.17
CA ALA A 416 4.45 -17.61 -29.11
C ALA A 416 3.06 -17.57 -28.47
N GLU A 417 2.51 -16.36 -28.26
CA GLU A 417 1.15 -16.18 -27.75
C GLU A 417 0.07 -16.63 -28.75
N LEU A 418 0.22 -16.34 -30.04
CA LEU A 418 -0.69 -16.84 -31.07
C LEU A 418 -0.70 -18.37 -31.12
N ILE A 419 0.46 -19.02 -31.04
CA ILE A 419 0.58 -20.49 -30.98
C ILE A 419 -0.08 -21.02 -29.71
N ARG A 420 0.13 -20.37 -28.56
CA ARG A 420 -0.51 -20.76 -27.29
C ARG A 420 -2.03 -20.68 -27.40
N MET A 421 -2.57 -19.62 -27.99
CA MET A 421 -4.02 -19.46 -28.20
C MET A 421 -4.58 -20.49 -29.17
N GLU A 422 -3.85 -20.83 -30.24
CA GLU A 422 -4.23 -21.89 -31.16
C GLU A 422 -4.25 -23.26 -30.46
N LYS A 423 -3.20 -23.61 -29.69
CA LYS A 423 -3.15 -24.84 -28.89
C LYS A 423 -4.33 -24.93 -27.92
N ALA A 424 -4.69 -23.81 -27.26
CA ALA A 424 -5.84 -23.76 -26.36
C ALA A 424 -7.15 -24.02 -27.12
N LEU A 425 -7.36 -23.37 -28.27
CA LEU A 425 -8.54 -23.57 -29.10
C LEU A 425 -8.66 -25.01 -29.65
N GLU A 426 -7.53 -25.65 -29.98
CA GLU A 426 -7.49 -27.07 -30.36
C GLU A 426 -7.91 -28.00 -29.22
N GLN A 427 -7.60 -27.64 -27.98
CA GLN A 427 -8.01 -28.34 -26.76
C GLN A 427 -9.45 -27.98 -26.32
N GLY A 428 -10.15 -27.13 -27.07
CA GLY A 428 -11.51 -26.68 -26.75
C GLY A 428 -11.58 -25.54 -25.73
N VAL A 429 -10.46 -24.87 -25.45
CA VAL A 429 -10.31 -23.75 -24.52
C VAL A 429 -10.09 -22.46 -25.31
N ASP A 430 -11.14 -21.65 -25.48
CA ASP A 430 -11.01 -20.30 -26.06
C ASP A 430 -10.39 -19.34 -25.03
N PRO A 431 -9.35 -18.53 -25.32
CA PRO A 431 -8.87 -17.50 -24.40
C PRO A 431 -9.93 -16.48 -23.94
N ARG A 432 -10.96 -16.20 -24.76
CA ARG A 432 -12.16 -15.46 -24.33
C ARG A 432 -13.05 -16.29 -23.42
N SER A 433 -13.03 -17.61 -23.60
CA SER A 433 -13.56 -18.56 -22.62
C SER A 433 -12.69 -18.69 -21.37
N TYR A 434 -11.41 -18.27 -21.33
CA TYR A 434 -10.68 -18.28 -20.05
C TYR A 434 -11.23 -17.21 -19.10
N ILE A 435 -11.52 -16.01 -19.60
CA ILE A 435 -12.17 -14.96 -18.81
C ILE A 435 -13.57 -15.43 -18.39
N GLU A 436 -14.35 -15.97 -19.34
CA GLU A 436 -15.71 -16.44 -19.07
C GLU A 436 -15.75 -17.67 -18.16
N ALA A 437 -14.90 -18.68 -18.39
CA ALA A 437 -14.77 -19.88 -17.56
C ALA A 437 -14.12 -19.56 -16.22
N GLY A 438 -13.19 -18.62 -16.16
CA GLY A 438 -12.63 -18.10 -14.92
C GLY A 438 -13.68 -17.39 -14.09
N TYR A 439 -14.54 -16.58 -14.71
CA TYR A 439 -15.73 -16.02 -14.08
C TYR A 439 -16.65 -17.13 -13.56
N GLN A 440 -17.04 -18.10 -14.40
CA GLN A 440 -17.89 -19.22 -13.97
C GLN A 440 -17.26 -20.05 -12.83
N LYS A 441 -15.95 -20.29 -12.88
CA LYS A 441 -15.18 -20.99 -11.84
C LYS A 441 -15.24 -20.23 -10.51
N LEU A 442 -14.97 -18.92 -10.52
CA LEU A 442 -15.04 -18.08 -9.33
C LEU A 442 -16.46 -18.01 -8.74
N GLN A 443 -17.48 -17.89 -9.59
CA GLN A 443 -18.87 -17.82 -9.13
C GLN A 443 -19.39 -19.16 -8.59
N SER A 444 -18.94 -20.29 -9.14
CA SER A 444 -19.34 -21.63 -8.70
C SER A 444 -18.58 -22.12 -7.46
N ASP A 445 -17.40 -21.57 -7.17
CA ASP A 445 -16.61 -21.94 -6.00
C ASP A 445 -17.12 -21.25 -4.73
N ALA A 446 -17.86 -22.00 -3.90
CA ALA A 446 -18.41 -21.50 -2.64
C ALA A 446 -17.33 -21.14 -1.59
N THR A 447 -16.09 -21.64 -1.74
CA THR A 447 -14.98 -21.40 -0.80
C THR A 447 -14.18 -20.15 -1.12
N CYS A 448 -14.34 -19.59 -2.33
CA CYS A 448 -13.69 -18.35 -2.72
C CYS A 448 -14.40 -17.14 -2.08
N HIS A 449 -13.64 -16.35 -1.32
CA HIS A 449 -14.10 -15.12 -0.66
C HIS A 449 -13.37 -13.85 -1.17
N SER A 450 -12.71 -13.94 -2.33
CA SER A 450 -11.90 -12.85 -2.88
C SER A 450 -12.72 -11.63 -3.30
N LEU A 451 -12.13 -10.43 -3.22
CA LEU A 451 -12.75 -9.21 -3.77
C LEU A 451 -12.93 -9.30 -5.29
N LEU A 452 -12.04 -10.00 -6.00
CA LEU A 452 -12.20 -10.31 -7.42
C LEU A 452 -13.54 -11.02 -7.68
N LYS A 453 -13.87 -12.08 -6.94
CA LYS A 453 -15.14 -12.81 -7.13
C LYS A 453 -16.36 -11.92 -6.93
N LYS A 454 -16.30 -11.03 -5.92
CA LYS A 454 -17.40 -10.12 -5.58
C LYS A 454 -17.66 -9.08 -6.66
N HIS A 455 -16.59 -8.50 -7.23
CA HIS A 455 -16.69 -7.35 -8.15
C HIS A 455 -16.56 -7.72 -9.63
N LEU A 456 -16.07 -8.91 -9.96
CA LEU A 456 -16.08 -9.45 -11.32
C LEU A 456 -17.49 -9.93 -11.69
N THR A 457 -18.40 -8.99 -11.93
CA THR A 457 -19.77 -9.30 -12.39
C THR A 457 -19.80 -9.64 -13.87
N LYS A 458 -20.87 -10.27 -14.34
CA LYS A 458 -21.06 -10.59 -15.76
C LYS A 458 -21.03 -9.32 -16.64
N GLU A 459 -21.60 -8.23 -16.15
CA GLU A 459 -21.57 -6.92 -16.82
C GLU A 459 -20.14 -6.38 -16.96
N VAL A 460 -19.35 -6.44 -15.88
CA VAL A 460 -17.94 -6.02 -15.89
C VAL A 460 -17.12 -6.89 -16.84
N VAL A 461 -17.31 -8.21 -16.83
CA VAL A 461 -16.65 -9.13 -17.77
C VAL A 461 -16.99 -8.78 -19.22
N ASP A 462 -18.26 -8.60 -19.54
CA ASP A 462 -18.68 -8.31 -20.91
C ASP A 462 -18.15 -6.97 -21.43
N LYS A 463 -18.01 -5.98 -20.54
CA LYS A 463 -17.42 -4.67 -20.84
C LYS A 463 -15.90 -4.75 -21.07
N LEU A 464 -15.18 -5.44 -20.17
CA LEU A 464 -13.72 -5.36 -20.10
C LEU A 464 -12.99 -6.47 -20.89
N LYS A 465 -13.63 -7.59 -21.24
CA LYS A 465 -12.99 -8.79 -21.83
C LYS A 465 -12.24 -8.58 -23.15
N ASN A 466 -12.53 -7.49 -23.87
CA ASN A 466 -11.91 -7.16 -25.16
C ASN A 466 -10.97 -5.94 -25.08
N MET A 467 -10.77 -5.37 -23.89
CA MET A 467 -9.90 -4.22 -23.68
C MET A 467 -8.45 -4.65 -23.45
N SER A 468 -7.52 -3.78 -23.83
CA SER A 468 -6.08 -3.91 -23.55
C SER A 468 -5.47 -2.55 -23.25
N THR A 469 -4.39 -2.51 -22.47
CA THR A 469 -3.67 -1.27 -22.17
C THR A 469 -2.97 -0.74 -23.42
N PRO A 470 -3.05 0.57 -23.73
CA PRO A 470 -2.47 1.15 -24.94
C PRO A 470 -0.95 0.92 -25.09
N SER A 471 -0.18 1.08 -24.01
CA SER A 471 1.27 1.10 -24.06
C SER A 471 1.89 -0.30 -24.02
N PHE A 472 1.30 -1.22 -23.25
CA PHE A 472 1.88 -2.55 -22.99
C PHE A 472 1.01 -3.72 -23.46
N GLY A 473 -0.23 -3.46 -23.91
CA GLY A 473 -1.12 -4.49 -24.45
C GLY A 473 -1.69 -5.46 -23.40
N SER A 474 -1.56 -5.14 -22.11
CA SER A 474 -2.04 -5.96 -21.01
C SER A 474 -3.55 -6.12 -21.02
N THR A 475 -4.04 -7.33 -20.74
CA THR A 475 -5.46 -7.68 -20.90
C THR A 475 -6.13 -7.96 -19.56
N LEU A 476 -7.47 -8.04 -19.55
CA LEU A 476 -8.23 -8.45 -18.36
C LEU A 476 -7.79 -9.82 -17.83
N LYS A 477 -7.34 -10.73 -18.71
CA LYS A 477 -6.80 -12.03 -18.30
C LYS A 477 -5.60 -11.84 -17.37
N ASP A 478 -4.67 -10.97 -17.74
CA ASP A 478 -3.44 -10.75 -16.98
C ASP A 478 -3.76 -10.18 -15.59
N VAL A 479 -4.81 -9.36 -15.49
CA VAL A 479 -5.31 -8.80 -14.23
C VAL A 479 -5.91 -9.85 -13.30
N ILE A 480 -6.73 -10.76 -13.81
CA ILE A 480 -7.53 -11.68 -12.99
C ILE A 480 -6.94 -13.09 -12.85
N GLN A 481 -5.92 -13.43 -13.63
CA GLN A 481 -5.41 -14.80 -13.74
C GLN A 481 -5.01 -15.39 -12.39
N SER A 482 -4.34 -14.62 -11.53
CA SER A 482 -3.90 -15.09 -10.23
C SER A 482 -5.08 -15.43 -9.30
N GLY A 483 -6.12 -14.59 -9.23
CA GLY A 483 -7.30 -14.87 -8.43
C GLY A 483 -8.15 -16.03 -8.95
N VAL A 484 -8.22 -16.24 -10.27
CA VAL A 484 -8.91 -17.39 -10.88
C VAL A 484 -8.21 -18.72 -10.57
N GLU A 485 -6.87 -18.72 -10.52
CA GLU A 485 -6.08 -19.92 -10.22
C GLU A 485 -5.93 -20.16 -8.71
N ASN A 486 -5.96 -19.09 -7.90
CA ASN A 486 -5.83 -19.14 -6.44
C ASN A 486 -7.10 -18.54 -5.77
N PRO A 487 -8.18 -19.33 -5.64
CA PRO A 487 -9.47 -18.86 -5.11
C PRO A 487 -9.42 -18.44 -3.63
N ASP A 488 -8.38 -18.83 -2.91
CA ASP A 488 -8.09 -18.45 -1.54
C ASP A 488 -7.37 -17.10 -1.42
N SER A 489 -7.13 -16.40 -2.52
CA SER A 489 -6.62 -15.01 -2.51
C SER A 489 -7.62 -14.04 -1.87
N GLY A 490 -7.13 -13.09 -1.08
CA GLY A 490 -7.99 -12.06 -0.47
C GLY A 490 -8.53 -11.05 -1.50
N VAL A 491 -7.67 -10.57 -2.39
CA VAL A 491 -8.04 -9.59 -3.43
C VAL A 491 -8.13 -10.24 -4.81
N GLY A 492 -7.05 -10.88 -5.26
CA GLY A 492 -7.05 -11.71 -6.47
C GLY A 492 -6.84 -10.98 -7.81
N VAL A 493 -6.62 -9.67 -7.78
CA VAL A 493 -6.28 -8.86 -8.96
C VAL A 493 -4.88 -8.24 -8.84
N TYR A 494 -4.17 -8.14 -9.96
CA TYR A 494 -2.87 -7.47 -10.06
C TYR A 494 -2.86 -6.54 -11.28
N ALA A 495 -2.20 -5.39 -11.18
CA ALA A 495 -2.07 -4.42 -12.25
C ALA A 495 -0.75 -4.67 -13.01
N PRO A 496 -0.79 -5.25 -14.22
CA PRO A 496 0.43 -5.55 -14.98
C PRO A 496 1.16 -4.29 -15.48
N ASP A 497 0.48 -3.15 -15.53
CA ASP A 497 1.07 -1.85 -15.83
C ASP A 497 0.21 -0.73 -15.21
N ALA A 498 0.75 0.50 -15.16
CA ALA A 498 0.08 1.65 -14.56
C ALA A 498 -1.26 2.01 -15.25
N GLU A 499 -1.36 1.81 -16.56
CA GLU A 499 -2.56 2.12 -17.34
C GLU A 499 -3.72 1.17 -17.00
N ALA A 500 -3.43 -0.02 -16.45
CA ALA A 500 -4.42 -1.00 -16.02
C ALA A 500 -5.42 -0.42 -15.01
N TYR A 501 -4.98 0.47 -14.12
CA TYR A 501 -5.85 1.16 -13.15
C TYR A 501 -6.87 2.09 -13.80
N THR A 502 -6.60 2.56 -15.02
CA THR A 502 -7.51 3.42 -15.79
C THR A 502 -8.35 2.59 -16.76
N VAL A 503 -7.74 1.65 -17.49
CA VAL A 503 -8.40 0.82 -18.50
C VAL A 503 -9.40 -0.16 -17.87
N PHE A 504 -9.05 -0.74 -16.73
CA PHE A 504 -9.89 -1.70 -15.99
C PHE A 504 -10.49 -1.09 -14.72
N ALA A 505 -10.69 0.23 -14.69
CA ALA A 505 -11.20 0.97 -13.53
C ALA A 505 -12.54 0.42 -13.00
N ASP A 506 -13.42 -0.09 -13.86
CA ASP A 506 -14.70 -0.67 -13.43
C ASP A 506 -14.54 -1.95 -12.58
N LEU A 507 -13.37 -2.60 -12.62
CA LEU A 507 -13.01 -3.71 -11.74
C LEU A 507 -12.15 -3.23 -10.55
N PHE A 508 -11.16 -2.36 -10.80
CA PHE A 508 -10.25 -1.89 -9.74
C PHE A 508 -10.91 -0.94 -8.74
N ASP A 509 -11.72 0.03 -9.18
CA ASP A 509 -12.29 1.06 -8.31
C ASP A 509 -13.16 0.47 -7.19
N PRO A 510 -14.09 -0.48 -7.44
CA PRO A 510 -14.88 -1.10 -6.37
C PRO A 510 -14.03 -1.92 -5.39
N ILE A 511 -12.96 -2.56 -5.89
CA ILE A 511 -12.00 -3.33 -5.09
C ILE A 511 -11.20 -2.38 -4.19
N ILE A 512 -10.72 -1.26 -4.73
CA ILE A 512 -9.99 -0.22 -4.01
C ILE A 512 -10.88 0.41 -2.95
N GLU A 513 -12.12 0.77 -3.30
CA GLU A 513 -13.09 1.35 -2.36
C GLU A 513 -13.38 0.39 -1.20
N GLU A 514 -13.57 -0.90 -1.46
CA GLU A 514 -13.85 -1.87 -0.39
C GLU A 514 -12.61 -2.18 0.46
N TYR A 515 -11.44 -2.36 -0.15
CA TYR A 515 -10.22 -2.71 0.58
C TYR A 515 -9.68 -1.54 1.42
N HIS A 516 -9.68 -0.33 0.86
CA HIS A 516 -9.15 0.88 1.50
C HIS A 516 -10.21 1.68 2.25
N GLY A 517 -11.19 1.00 2.85
CA GLY A 517 -12.09 1.61 3.84
C GLY A 517 -13.05 2.67 3.29
N GLY A 518 -13.40 2.59 2.00
CA GLY A 518 -14.36 3.48 1.34
C GLY A 518 -13.74 4.57 0.49
N PHE A 519 -12.47 4.46 0.08
CA PHE A 519 -11.80 5.44 -0.79
C PHE A 519 -12.41 5.44 -2.20
N LYS A 520 -13.18 6.49 -2.51
CA LYS A 520 -14.03 6.55 -3.69
C LYS A 520 -13.28 7.07 -4.89
N ARG A 521 -13.85 6.83 -6.08
CA ARG A 521 -13.36 7.39 -7.34
C ARG A 521 -13.29 8.93 -7.37
N THR A 522 -14.09 9.60 -6.54
CA THR A 522 -14.10 11.07 -6.40
C THR A 522 -13.04 11.61 -5.44
N ASP A 523 -12.45 10.74 -4.63
CA ASP A 523 -11.47 11.15 -3.62
C ASP A 523 -10.11 11.37 -4.29
N ARG A 524 -9.19 12.05 -3.59
CA ARG A 524 -7.83 12.28 -4.08
C ARG A 524 -6.83 11.96 -2.99
N HIS A 525 -5.75 11.29 -3.35
CA HIS A 525 -4.67 11.02 -2.42
C HIS A 525 -3.95 12.34 -2.09
N PRO A 526 -3.57 12.58 -0.83
CA PRO A 526 -2.73 13.73 -0.51
C PRO A 526 -1.38 13.62 -1.24
N PRO A 527 -0.74 14.75 -1.59
CA PRO A 527 0.60 14.74 -2.17
C PRO A 527 1.63 14.09 -1.24
N CYS A 528 2.67 13.47 -1.82
CA CYS A 528 3.78 12.89 -1.07
C CYS A 528 4.34 13.89 -0.06
N THR A 529 4.28 13.54 1.23
CA THR A 529 4.71 14.38 2.36
C THR A 529 5.47 13.53 3.37
N LEU A 530 6.80 13.52 3.23
CA LEU A 530 7.68 12.73 4.10
C LEU A 530 7.87 13.32 5.51
N GLY A 531 7.54 14.60 5.71
CA GLY A 531 7.59 15.27 7.03
C GLY A 531 9.01 15.40 7.63
N ASP A 532 9.09 15.72 8.93
CA ASP A 532 10.36 15.82 9.67
C ASP A 532 10.58 14.56 10.54
N PRO A 533 11.53 13.68 10.18
CA PRO A 533 11.83 12.46 10.94
C PRO A 533 12.20 12.72 12.41
N ASN A 534 12.67 13.93 12.76
CA ASN A 534 13.08 14.27 14.13
C ASN A 534 11.91 14.35 15.12
N GLN A 535 10.67 14.31 14.64
CA GLN A 535 9.48 14.23 15.49
C GLN A 535 9.27 12.83 16.07
N PHE A 536 9.92 11.81 15.50
CA PHE A 536 9.91 10.46 16.03
C PHE A 536 11.02 10.26 17.07
N GLY A 537 10.82 9.30 17.96
CA GLY A 537 11.78 8.92 19.00
C GLY A 537 11.94 7.41 19.05
N ASP A 538 12.61 6.92 20.10
CA ASP A 538 12.68 5.49 20.39
C ASP A 538 11.41 5.05 21.12
N VAL A 539 10.65 4.13 20.51
CA VAL A 539 9.42 3.57 21.12
C VAL A 539 9.73 2.55 22.23
N ASP A 540 10.96 2.05 22.29
CA ASP A 540 11.43 1.12 23.32
C ASP A 540 12.85 1.46 23.80
N PRO A 541 13.04 2.57 24.54
CA PRO A 541 14.35 3.00 25.02
C PRO A 541 15.05 1.99 25.95
N GLU A 542 14.28 1.07 26.54
CA GLU A 542 14.79 0.01 27.43
C GLU A 542 15.26 -1.23 26.65
N GLY A 543 14.94 -1.33 25.36
CA GLY A 543 15.29 -2.45 24.48
C GLY A 543 14.66 -3.79 24.88
N LYS A 544 13.50 -3.75 25.55
CA LYS A 544 12.87 -4.93 26.17
C LYS A 544 11.87 -5.63 25.24
N TYR A 545 11.16 -4.90 24.40
CA TYR A 545 10.02 -5.38 23.62
C TYR A 545 10.32 -5.43 22.12
N VAL A 546 11.00 -4.42 21.56
CA VAL A 546 11.27 -4.31 20.12
C VAL A 546 12.61 -4.95 19.79
N VAL A 547 12.59 -5.92 18.88
CA VAL A 547 13.77 -6.68 18.45
C VAL A 547 14.38 -6.10 17.16
N GLY A 548 13.57 -5.47 16.31
CA GLY A 548 14.02 -4.76 15.12
C GLY A 548 12.87 -4.07 14.39
N GLU A 549 13.22 -3.10 13.58
CA GLU A 549 12.29 -2.27 12.82
C GLU A 549 12.56 -2.44 11.32
N ALA A 550 11.50 -2.47 10.52
CA ALA A 550 11.59 -2.41 9.06
C ALA A 550 10.58 -1.40 8.52
N ALA A 551 11.07 -0.41 7.78
CA ALA A 551 10.27 0.48 6.96
C ALA A 551 10.40 0.07 5.49
N VAL A 552 9.28 -0.04 4.78
CA VAL A 552 9.12 -0.59 3.41
C VAL A 552 8.24 0.34 2.56
N PRO A 553 8.09 0.10 1.25
CA PRO A 553 8.84 0.60 0.09
C PRO A 553 8.30 1.90 -0.55
N VAL A 554 9.05 2.46 -1.51
CA VAL A 554 8.62 3.51 -2.47
C VAL A 554 9.05 3.09 -3.88
N GLN A 555 8.23 3.35 -4.92
CA GLN A 555 8.33 2.69 -6.23
C GLN A 555 8.37 3.62 -7.45
N PRO A 556 9.28 3.35 -8.44
CA PRO A 556 9.25 3.89 -9.80
C PRO A 556 8.86 2.88 -10.88
N GLU A 557 8.64 3.38 -12.09
CA GLU A 557 8.24 2.71 -13.35
C GLU A 557 9.44 1.99 -14.03
N HIS A 558 9.37 0.84 -14.71
CA HIS A 558 8.68 0.40 -15.95
C HIS A 558 8.85 -1.15 -16.10
N ASP A 559 7.93 -1.86 -16.81
CA ASP A 559 7.93 -3.35 -16.95
C ASP A 559 8.06 -3.88 -18.40
N GLY A 560 8.72 -5.04 -18.56
CA GLY A 560 8.93 -5.84 -19.80
C GLY A 560 10.20 -6.72 -19.78
N GLY A 561 10.32 -7.78 -20.59
CA GLY A 561 11.39 -8.82 -20.48
C GLY A 561 12.84 -8.37 -20.70
N GLU A 562 13.10 -7.55 -21.72
CA GLU A 562 14.37 -6.81 -21.86
C GLU A 562 14.41 -5.61 -20.91
N HIS A 563 13.22 -5.08 -20.59
CA HIS A 563 13.06 -4.04 -19.60
C HIS A 563 13.44 -4.50 -18.19
N TYR A 564 13.36 -5.79 -17.81
CA TYR A 564 13.83 -6.27 -16.50
C TYR A 564 15.34 -6.06 -16.38
N LYS A 565 16.07 -6.25 -17.48
CA LYS A 565 17.51 -5.99 -17.53
C LYS A 565 17.79 -4.48 -17.60
N GLN A 566 17.04 -3.71 -18.38
CA GLN A 566 17.18 -2.24 -18.44
C GLN A 566 16.80 -1.57 -17.10
N LEU A 567 15.78 -2.09 -16.41
CA LEU A 567 15.34 -1.71 -15.07
C LEU A 567 16.45 -2.03 -14.06
N GLU A 568 16.98 -3.24 -14.09
CA GLU A 568 18.13 -3.62 -13.28
C GLU A 568 19.32 -2.70 -13.53
N GLU A 569 19.66 -2.38 -14.79
CA GLU A 569 20.76 -1.48 -15.15
C GLU A 569 20.50 -0.03 -14.67
N LEU A 570 19.27 0.48 -14.82
CA LEU A 570 18.86 1.81 -14.36
C LEU A 570 18.90 1.91 -12.84
N VAL A 571 18.32 0.94 -12.14
CA VAL A 571 18.25 0.89 -10.68
C VAL A 571 19.65 0.67 -10.09
N SER A 572 20.39 -0.33 -10.57
CA SER A 572 21.74 -0.60 -10.08
C SER A 572 22.70 0.56 -10.39
N GLY A 573 22.56 1.23 -11.54
CA GLY A 573 23.31 2.44 -11.88
C GLY A 573 22.99 3.60 -10.94
N THR A 574 21.73 3.80 -10.59
CA THR A 574 21.29 4.81 -9.62
C THR A 574 21.83 4.54 -8.22
N LEU A 575 21.79 3.28 -7.77
CA LEU A 575 22.21 2.87 -6.42
C LEU A 575 23.73 2.81 -6.26
N LYS A 576 24.49 2.66 -7.35
CA LYS A 576 25.96 2.59 -7.32
C LYS A 576 26.61 3.89 -6.84
N ASP A 577 25.98 5.03 -7.10
CA ASP A 577 26.51 6.35 -6.76
C ASP A 577 26.05 6.84 -5.37
N MET A 578 25.34 6.00 -4.61
CA MET A 578 24.94 6.33 -3.23
C MET A 578 26.18 6.55 -2.35
N SER A 579 26.10 7.56 -1.48
CA SER A 579 27.21 7.98 -0.62
C SER A 579 26.78 8.09 0.85
N GLY A 580 27.75 8.25 1.75
CA GLY A 580 27.48 8.32 3.19
C GLY A 580 26.89 7.02 3.74
N GLU A 581 25.84 7.13 4.56
CA GLU A 581 25.16 5.99 5.20
C GLU A 581 24.44 5.06 4.20
N LEU A 582 24.17 5.52 2.98
CA LEU A 582 23.49 4.75 1.93
C LEU A 582 24.46 3.96 1.04
N LYS A 583 25.77 4.18 1.17
CA LYS A 583 26.78 3.52 0.35
C LYS A 583 26.74 1.99 0.54
N GLY A 584 26.70 1.27 -0.57
CA GLY A 584 26.49 -0.16 -0.58
C GLY A 584 26.90 -0.87 -1.87
N THR A 585 26.50 -2.13 -1.97
CA THR A 585 26.79 -3.01 -3.10
C THR A 585 25.51 -3.59 -3.67
N TYR A 586 25.41 -3.64 -4.99
CA TYR A 586 24.33 -4.31 -5.72
C TYR A 586 24.76 -5.74 -6.08
N TYR A 587 23.89 -6.70 -5.80
CA TYR A 587 24.07 -8.12 -6.08
C TYR A 587 22.98 -8.60 -7.04
N PRO A 588 23.28 -8.77 -8.34
CA PRO A 588 22.34 -9.38 -9.27
C PRO A 588 22.12 -10.85 -8.89
N LEU A 589 20.89 -11.35 -8.97
CA LEU A 589 20.60 -12.79 -8.80
C LEU A 589 21.21 -13.60 -9.95
N THR A 590 21.32 -13.00 -11.14
CA THR A 590 21.97 -13.64 -12.29
C THR A 590 23.48 -13.77 -12.04
N GLY A 591 23.97 -15.01 -11.92
CA GLY A 591 25.39 -15.28 -11.67
C GLY A 591 25.82 -15.16 -10.20
N MET A 592 24.89 -14.99 -9.25
CA MET A 592 25.17 -15.01 -7.82
C MET A 592 25.71 -16.38 -7.39
N THR A 593 26.79 -16.40 -6.60
CA THR A 593 27.33 -17.66 -6.08
C THR A 593 26.43 -18.22 -4.97
N LYS A 594 26.42 -19.55 -4.79
CA LYS A 594 25.59 -20.20 -3.77
C LYS A 594 25.94 -19.76 -2.35
N GLU A 595 27.20 -19.41 -2.11
CA GLU A 595 27.68 -18.93 -0.81
C GLU A 595 27.09 -17.55 -0.48
N VAL A 596 27.11 -16.61 -1.46
CA VAL A 596 26.49 -15.29 -1.29
C VAL A 596 24.98 -15.41 -1.17
N GLN A 597 24.37 -16.27 -1.98
CA GLN A 597 22.94 -16.54 -1.92
C GLN A 597 22.53 -17.08 -0.54
N GLN A 598 23.25 -18.06 0.00
CA GLN A 598 22.97 -18.61 1.33
C GLN A 598 23.18 -17.57 2.43
N GLN A 599 24.23 -16.75 2.35
CA GLN A 599 24.46 -15.68 3.32
C GLN A 599 23.30 -14.68 3.33
N LEU A 600 22.80 -14.26 2.16
CA LEU A 600 21.66 -13.35 2.07
C LEU A 600 20.35 -13.99 2.54
N ILE A 601 20.19 -15.31 2.40
CA ILE A 601 19.06 -16.04 2.98
C ILE A 601 19.17 -16.10 4.51
N ASP A 602 20.35 -16.38 5.04
CA ASP A 602 20.62 -16.47 6.49
C ASP A 602 20.46 -15.11 7.17
N ASP A 603 20.78 -14.02 6.45
CA ASP A 603 20.56 -12.64 6.90
C ASP A 603 19.07 -12.21 6.78
N HIS A 604 18.20 -13.07 6.24
CA HIS A 604 16.79 -12.77 5.91
C HIS A 604 16.61 -11.62 4.90
N PHE A 605 17.60 -11.41 4.03
CA PHE A 605 17.61 -10.33 3.04
C PHE A 605 17.17 -10.76 1.65
N LEU A 606 17.36 -12.02 1.28
CA LEU A 606 16.99 -12.48 -0.06
C LEU A 606 15.52 -12.91 -0.13
N PHE A 607 14.77 -12.30 -1.05
CA PHE A 607 13.46 -12.79 -1.44
C PHE A 607 13.55 -14.13 -2.18
N LYS A 608 12.56 -15.01 -1.99
CA LYS A 608 12.58 -16.38 -2.53
C LYS A 608 11.70 -16.50 -3.76
N GLU A 609 12.13 -17.31 -4.72
CA GLU A 609 11.25 -17.83 -5.77
C GLU A 609 10.20 -18.76 -5.13
N GLY A 610 8.92 -18.59 -5.43
CA GLY A 610 7.92 -19.58 -4.99
C GLY A 610 6.56 -19.06 -4.53
N ASP A 611 6.30 -17.75 -4.52
CA ASP A 611 4.94 -17.28 -4.24
C ASP A 611 4.00 -17.69 -5.38
N ARG A 612 3.05 -18.58 -5.08
CA ARG A 612 2.10 -19.11 -6.07
C ARG A 612 1.18 -18.04 -6.66
N PHE A 613 0.93 -16.94 -5.94
CA PHE A 613 0.12 -15.84 -6.44
C PHE A 613 0.89 -15.02 -7.46
N LEU A 614 2.15 -14.67 -7.16
CA LEU A 614 3.04 -13.94 -8.07
C LEU A 614 3.41 -14.77 -9.32
N GLN A 615 3.62 -16.07 -9.16
CA GLN A 615 3.84 -16.98 -10.29
C GLN A 615 2.65 -16.97 -11.27
N LYS A 616 1.42 -17.05 -10.75
CA LYS A 616 0.20 -17.04 -11.58
C LYS A 616 -0.13 -15.65 -12.13
N ALA A 617 0.32 -14.58 -11.47
CA ALA A 617 0.27 -13.21 -11.97
C ALA A 617 1.37 -12.90 -13.01
N ASN A 618 2.20 -13.89 -13.36
CA ASN A 618 3.31 -13.79 -14.31
C ASN A 618 4.47 -12.87 -13.87
N ALA A 619 4.60 -12.54 -12.59
CA ALA A 619 5.70 -11.74 -12.04
C ALA A 619 7.04 -12.53 -12.00
N CYS A 620 6.98 -13.87 -11.93
CA CYS A 620 8.17 -14.73 -11.95
C CYS A 620 8.65 -15.12 -13.37
N ARG A 621 8.18 -14.46 -14.44
CA ARG A 621 8.64 -14.74 -15.80
C ARG A 621 10.12 -14.36 -15.97
N TYR A 622 10.87 -15.18 -16.71
CA TYR A 622 12.30 -14.98 -17.02
C TYR A 622 13.22 -14.97 -15.78
N TRP A 623 12.82 -15.65 -14.70
CA TRP A 623 13.61 -15.76 -13.49
C TRP A 623 14.97 -16.44 -13.75
N PRO A 624 16.10 -15.95 -13.16
CA PRO A 624 16.24 -14.81 -12.25
C PRO A 624 16.72 -13.50 -12.93
N THR A 625 16.55 -13.36 -14.25
CA THR A 625 17.09 -12.23 -15.02
C THR A 625 16.46 -10.89 -14.63
N GLY A 626 17.26 -9.83 -14.43
CA GLY A 626 16.77 -8.49 -14.06
C GLY A 626 16.32 -8.36 -12.61
N ARG A 627 16.70 -9.31 -11.75
CA ARG A 627 16.40 -9.32 -10.32
C ARG A 627 17.68 -9.20 -9.53
N GLY A 628 17.65 -8.42 -8.46
CA GLY A 628 18.80 -8.23 -7.59
C GLY A 628 18.46 -7.66 -6.24
N ILE A 629 19.49 -7.55 -5.42
CA ILE A 629 19.41 -6.93 -4.10
C ILE A 629 20.57 -5.94 -3.93
N TYR A 630 20.24 -4.74 -3.51
CA TYR A 630 21.19 -3.77 -2.98
C TYR A 630 21.16 -3.82 -1.46
N HIS A 631 22.30 -3.68 -0.80
CA HIS A 631 22.32 -3.27 0.60
C HIS A 631 23.52 -2.37 0.90
N ASN A 632 23.36 -1.46 1.85
CA ASN A 632 24.46 -0.64 2.36
C ASN A 632 25.48 -1.47 3.15
N ASP A 633 26.66 -0.89 3.40
CA ASP A 633 27.75 -1.56 4.12
C ASP A 633 27.34 -1.98 5.56
N SER A 634 26.40 -1.25 6.16
CA SER A 634 25.88 -1.50 7.51
C SER A 634 24.71 -2.49 7.56
N LYS A 635 24.21 -2.96 6.42
CA LYS A 635 23.03 -3.85 6.33
C LYS A 635 21.77 -3.27 6.99
N THR A 636 21.63 -1.94 6.98
CA THR A 636 20.51 -1.17 7.54
C THR A 636 19.63 -0.50 6.47
N PHE A 637 20.05 -0.56 5.22
CA PHE A 637 19.32 -0.08 4.06
C PHE A 637 19.46 -1.09 2.92
N LEU A 638 18.34 -1.48 2.32
CA LEU A 638 18.28 -2.48 1.26
C LEU A 638 17.32 -2.04 0.15
N VAL A 639 17.55 -2.53 -1.07
CA VAL A 639 16.60 -2.38 -2.17
C VAL A 639 16.45 -3.73 -2.88
N TRP A 640 15.25 -4.30 -2.90
CA TRP A 640 14.95 -5.43 -3.80
C TRP A 640 14.54 -4.91 -5.15
N VAL A 641 15.00 -5.55 -6.22
CA VAL A 641 14.74 -5.14 -7.61
C VAL A 641 14.06 -6.28 -8.35
N GLY A 642 12.92 -5.99 -8.99
CA GLY A 642 12.20 -6.89 -9.89
C GLY A 642 11.47 -8.08 -9.24
N GLU A 643 11.02 -7.94 -7.98
CA GLU A 643 10.34 -8.99 -7.21
C GLU A 643 8.83 -9.01 -7.49
N GLU A 644 7.99 -8.41 -6.63
CA GLU A 644 6.57 -8.13 -6.88
C GLU A 644 6.41 -6.81 -7.67
N ASP A 645 7.15 -5.80 -7.25
CA ASP A 645 7.20 -4.48 -7.84
C ASP A 645 8.61 -4.19 -8.40
N HIS A 646 8.77 -3.10 -9.14
CA HIS A 646 10.08 -2.73 -9.70
C HIS A 646 11.15 -2.57 -8.62
N MET A 647 10.81 -1.91 -7.51
CA MET A 647 11.68 -1.77 -6.35
C MET A 647 10.94 -1.90 -5.02
N ARG A 648 11.60 -2.52 -4.05
CA ARG A 648 11.22 -2.47 -2.63
C ARG A 648 12.33 -1.82 -1.83
N ILE A 649 12.17 -0.54 -1.48
CA ILE A 649 13.14 0.23 -0.69
C ILE A 649 12.93 -0.03 0.80
N ILE A 650 13.94 -0.54 1.48
CA ILE A 650 13.84 -1.02 2.85
C ILE A 650 14.87 -0.30 3.72
N SER A 651 14.42 0.28 4.82
CA SER A 651 15.30 0.75 5.89
C SER A 651 15.00 -0.06 7.14
N MET A 652 16.02 -0.62 7.78
CA MET A 652 15.82 -1.46 8.97
C MET A 652 17.01 -1.38 9.91
N GLN A 653 16.77 -1.57 11.21
CA GLN A 653 17.84 -1.76 12.19
C GLN A 653 17.31 -2.48 13.44
N LYS A 654 18.23 -2.91 14.31
CA LYS A 654 17.86 -3.43 15.64
C LYS A 654 17.52 -2.27 16.59
N GLY A 655 16.55 -2.48 17.49
CA GLY A 655 16.05 -1.47 18.42
C GLY A 655 14.74 -0.82 17.93
N GLY A 656 14.24 0.18 18.70
CA GLY A 656 12.95 0.85 18.46
C GLY A 656 13.06 2.31 17.98
N CYS A 657 14.22 2.74 17.48
CA CYS A 657 14.46 4.13 17.06
C CYS A 657 13.89 4.43 15.67
N ILE A 658 12.59 4.71 15.61
CA ILE A 658 11.86 5.04 14.37
C ILE A 658 12.48 6.24 13.63
N ARG A 659 13.02 7.20 14.38
CA ARG A 659 13.67 8.40 13.84
C ARG A 659 14.81 8.07 12.87
N GLU A 660 15.68 7.15 13.25
CA GLU A 660 16.87 6.80 12.45
C GLU A 660 16.46 5.99 11.21
N VAL A 661 15.57 5.03 11.38
CA VAL A 661 15.08 4.16 10.29
C VAL A 661 14.31 4.98 9.25
N TYR A 662 13.35 5.78 9.69
CA TYR A 662 12.55 6.62 8.80
C TYR A 662 13.39 7.76 8.21
N GLY A 663 14.29 8.37 8.98
CA GLY A 663 15.22 9.39 8.48
C GLY A 663 16.12 8.86 7.34
N ARG A 664 16.63 7.64 7.48
CA ARG A 664 17.41 6.97 6.43
C ARG A 664 16.57 6.64 5.20
N LEU A 665 15.31 6.20 5.38
CA LEU A 665 14.38 5.97 4.28
C LEU A 665 14.09 7.26 3.51
N VAL A 666 13.75 8.34 4.20
CA VAL A 666 13.49 9.67 3.61
C VAL A 666 14.71 10.17 2.82
N ASN A 667 15.91 10.02 3.38
CA ASN A 667 17.15 10.37 2.67
C ASN A 667 17.32 9.54 1.39
N ALA A 668 17.12 8.23 1.47
CA ALA A 668 17.25 7.34 0.30
C ALA A 668 16.25 7.65 -0.80
N VAL A 669 14.97 7.85 -0.44
CA VAL A 669 13.90 8.19 -1.39
C VAL A 669 14.21 9.50 -2.10
N ASN A 670 14.61 10.55 -1.35
CA ASN A 670 15.00 11.84 -1.94
C ASN A 670 16.23 11.75 -2.87
N GLU A 671 17.20 10.89 -2.57
CA GLU A 671 18.37 10.69 -3.45
C GLU A 671 18.02 9.89 -4.72
N ILE A 672 17.13 8.90 -4.61
CA ILE A 672 16.67 8.12 -5.76
C ILE A 672 15.80 8.98 -6.68
N GLU A 673 14.87 9.77 -6.13
CA GLU A 673 13.93 10.59 -6.89
C GLU A 673 14.62 11.68 -7.74
N LYS A 674 15.81 12.14 -7.32
CA LYS A 674 16.64 13.05 -8.13
C LYS A 674 17.08 12.46 -9.47
N ARG A 675 17.08 11.13 -9.59
CA ARG A 675 17.64 10.40 -10.74
C ARG A 675 16.62 9.53 -11.46
N MET A 676 15.50 9.22 -10.81
CA MET A 676 14.46 8.34 -11.34
C MET A 676 13.08 8.79 -10.83
N ALA A 677 12.13 8.96 -11.75
CA ALA A 677 10.77 9.40 -11.41
C ALA A 677 9.88 8.23 -10.96
N PHE A 678 9.06 8.46 -9.92
CA PHE A 678 8.12 7.50 -9.39
C PHE A 678 6.76 7.51 -10.12
N SER A 679 6.13 6.34 -10.29
CA SER A 679 4.79 6.27 -10.91
C SER A 679 3.76 6.81 -9.94
N HIS A 680 3.05 7.86 -10.33
CA HIS A 680 2.12 8.54 -9.44
C HIS A 680 0.86 8.98 -10.18
N ASP A 681 -0.29 8.73 -9.56
CA ASP A 681 -1.60 9.17 -10.01
C ASP A 681 -2.18 10.16 -8.98
N GLU A 682 -2.81 11.25 -9.44
CA GLU A 682 -3.38 12.27 -8.54
C GLU A 682 -4.47 11.73 -7.61
N ARG A 683 -5.15 10.65 -8.01
CA ARG A 683 -6.20 10.00 -7.21
C ARG A 683 -5.63 8.88 -6.35
N LEU A 684 -4.81 8.00 -6.92
CA LEU A 684 -4.37 6.76 -6.27
C LEU A 684 -3.02 6.88 -5.54
N GLY A 685 -2.32 8.01 -5.65
CA GLY A 685 -0.97 8.16 -5.10
C GLY A 685 0.05 7.36 -5.90
N PHE A 686 1.03 6.76 -5.23
CA PHE A 686 2.00 5.89 -5.90
C PHE A 686 1.32 4.61 -6.40
N LEU A 687 1.58 4.27 -7.66
CA LEU A 687 1.03 3.08 -8.32
C LEU A 687 1.93 1.86 -8.06
N THR A 688 1.30 0.71 -7.86
CA THR A 688 1.97 -0.57 -7.51
C THR A 688 1.35 -1.73 -8.27
N PHE A 689 2.03 -2.87 -8.31
CA PHE A 689 1.54 -4.09 -8.95
C PHE A 689 0.29 -4.65 -8.25
N CYS A 690 0.23 -4.56 -6.92
CA CYS A 690 -0.92 -5.02 -6.14
C CYS A 690 -1.74 -3.82 -5.63
N PRO A 691 -3.07 -3.74 -5.88
CA PRO A 691 -3.90 -2.60 -5.46
C PRO A 691 -3.94 -2.39 -3.94
N THR A 692 -3.54 -3.38 -3.13
CA THR A 692 -3.48 -3.26 -1.67
C THR A 692 -2.38 -2.31 -1.19
N ASN A 693 -1.37 -2.05 -2.03
CA ASN A 693 -0.21 -1.23 -1.68
C ASN A 693 -0.31 0.21 -2.22
N LEU A 694 -1.39 0.58 -2.91
CA LEU A 694 -1.58 1.94 -3.45
C LEU A 694 -1.59 3.03 -2.36
N GLY A 695 -1.35 4.27 -2.79
CA GLY A 695 -1.39 5.47 -1.95
C GLY A 695 0.02 5.90 -1.55
N THR A 696 0.30 5.86 -0.24
CA THR A 696 1.64 6.12 0.32
C THR A 696 2.64 5.00 0.02
N THR A 697 2.17 3.78 -0.24
CA THR A 697 2.96 2.53 -0.30
C THR A 697 3.69 2.14 1.00
N ILE A 698 3.79 3.05 1.97
CA ILE A 698 4.55 2.85 3.21
C ILE A 698 3.94 1.78 4.10
N ARG A 699 4.74 0.76 4.37
CA ARG A 699 4.54 -0.19 5.47
C ARG A 699 5.64 0.03 6.50
N ALA A 700 5.33 0.74 7.57
CA ALA A 700 6.19 0.84 8.73
C ALA A 700 5.86 -0.29 9.70
N SER A 701 6.87 -1.01 10.17
CA SER A 701 6.68 -2.23 10.97
C SER A 701 7.73 -2.41 12.05
N VAL A 702 7.33 -3.05 13.14
CA VAL A 702 8.23 -3.47 14.22
C VAL A 702 8.06 -4.95 14.53
N HIS A 703 9.17 -5.65 14.75
CA HIS A 703 9.19 -6.96 15.37
C HIS A 703 9.18 -6.81 16.88
N ILE A 704 8.05 -7.13 17.51
CA ILE A 704 7.80 -6.85 18.92
C ILE A 704 7.34 -8.09 19.69
N LYS A 705 7.77 -8.19 20.95
CA LYS A 705 7.34 -9.23 21.91
C LYS A 705 6.41 -8.62 22.94
N LEU A 706 5.14 -9.02 22.91
CA LEU A 706 4.09 -8.58 23.85
C LEU A 706 3.45 -9.81 24.52
N PRO A 707 4.16 -10.51 25.41
CA PRO A 707 3.73 -11.81 25.95
C PRO A 707 2.40 -11.79 26.70
N LYS A 708 2.00 -10.67 27.32
CA LYS A 708 0.72 -10.54 28.04
C LYS A 708 -0.43 -10.21 27.10
N LEU A 709 -0.27 -9.23 26.21
CA LEU A 709 -1.29 -8.90 25.21
C LEU A 709 -1.53 -10.06 24.23
N ALA A 710 -0.49 -10.83 23.92
CA ALA A 710 -0.58 -12.00 23.05
C ALA A 710 -0.91 -13.31 23.79
N ALA A 711 -1.27 -13.28 25.08
CA ALA A 711 -1.58 -14.48 25.86
C ALA A 711 -2.75 -15.30 25.28
N GLY A 712 -3.69 -14.63 24.60
CA GLY A 712 -4.79 -15.27 23.85
C GLY A 712 -4.46 -15.62 22.39
N GLY A 713 -3.18 -15.61 22.01
CA GLY A 713 -2.72 -15.83 20.63
C GLY A 713 -2.82 -14.58 19.74
N GLN A 714 -2.54 -14.76 18.44
CA GLN A 714 -2.50 -13.68 17.45
C GLN A 714 -3.85 -12.95 17.33
N GLU A 715 -4.98 -13.65 17.41
CA GLU A 715 -6.31 -13.02 17.34
C GLU A 715 -6.57 -12.04 18.48
N ALA A 716 -6.12 -12.37 19.70
CA ALA A 716 -6.28 -11.48 20.85
C ALA A 716 -5.47 -10.20 20.66
N LEU A 717 -4.23 -10.33 20.18
CA LEU A 717 -3.38 -9.18 19.86
C LEU A 717 -3.96 -8.36 18.69
N GLN A 718 -4.47 -9.02 17.64
CA GLN A 718 -5.09 -8.36 16.49
C GLN A 718 -6.31 -7.52 16.91
N ARG A 719 -7.18 -8.01 17.82
CA ARG A 719 -8.32 -7.24 18.33
C ARG A 719 -7.92 -5.94 19.02
N VAL A 720 -6.76 -5.91 19.67
CA VAL A 720 -6.23 -4.69 20.31
C VAL A 720 -5.58 -3.79 19.25
N ALA A 721 -4.78 -4.37 18.36
CA ALA A 721 -4.11 -3.67 17.26
C ALA A 721 -5.09 -2.99 16.28
N ASP A 722 -6.25 -3.61 16.01
CA ASP A 722 -7.31 -3.05 15.14
C ASP A 722 -7.82 -1.69 15.64
N ARG A 723 -7.80 -1.42 16.96
CA ARG A 723 -8.21 -0.13 17.54
C ARG A 723 -7.32 1.03 17.07
N PHE A 724 -6.09 0.72 16.67
CA PHE A 724 -5.08 1.67 16.21
C PHE A 724 -4.83 1.57 14.70
N GLN A 725 -5.69 0.85 13.96
CA GLN A 725 -5.49 0.56 12.54
C GLN A 725 -4.13 -0.11 12.25
N LEU A 726 -3.74 -1.05 13.12
CA LEU A 726 -2.53 -1.86 12.98
C LEU A 726 -2.87 -3.30 12.55
N GLN A 727 -1.96 -3.92 11.82
CA GLN A 727 -2.04 -5.30 11.37
C GLN A 727 -0.93 -6.13 12.03
N VAL A 728 -1.28 -7.30 12.55
CA VAL A 728 -0.40 -8.24 13.25
C VAL A 728 -0.15 -9.46 12.37
N ARG A 729 1.11 -9.79 12.14
CA ARG A 729 1.58 -10.95 11.36
C ARG A 729 2.62 -11.75 12.16
N GLY A 730 2.86 -13.01 11.75
CA GLY A 730 3.94 -13.82 12.31
C GLY A 730 5.32 -13.33 11.88
N SER A 731 6.36 -13.84 12.56
CA SER A 731 7.73 -13.33 12.49
C SER A 731 8.49 -13.57 11.17
N ALA A 732 7.90 -14.27 10.19
CA ALA A 732 8.51 -14.54 8.88
C ALA A 732 7.67 -14.00 7.69
N GLY A 733 6.74 -13.07 7.94
CA GLY A 733 5.95 -12.39 6.91
C GLY A 733 4.50 -12.87 6.78
N GLU A 734 3.86 -12.48 5.68
CA GLU A 734 2.47 -12.83 5.36
C GLU A 734 2.32 -14.36 5.28
N HIS A 735 1.45 -14.92 6.13
CA HIS A 735 1.19 -16.37 6.29
C HIS A 735 2.16 -17.19 7.15
N SER A 736 3.04 -16.56 7.94
CA SER A 736 3.88 -17.28 8.92
C SER A 736 3.27 -17.32 10.32
N GLU A 737 3.52 -18.40 11.07
CA GLU A 737 3.21 -18.47 12.50
C GLU A 737 4.25 -17.68 13.32
N ALA A 738 3.83 -17.10 14.44
CA ALA A 738 4.73 -16.38 15.35
C ALA A 738 5.71 -17.35 16.03
N VAL A 739 7.00 -17.22 15.76
CA VAL A 739 8.04 -18.05 16.40
C VAL A 739 8.48 -17.37 17.70
N GLY A 740 8.21 -18.02 18.84
CA GLY A 740 8.68 -17.57 20.15
C GLY A 740 8.03 -16.28 20.69
N GLY A 741 6.77 -16.02 20.30
CA GLY A 741 6.00 -14.85 20.76
C GLY A 741 6.44 -13.51 20.15
N LEU A 742 7.20 -13.55 19.05
CA LEU A 742 7.59 -12.39 18.25
C LEU A 742 6.55 -12.15 17.14
N TYR A 743 6.01 -10.94 17.09
CA TYR A 743 5.02 -10.53 16.09
C TYR A 743 5.54 -9.36 15.25
N ASP A 744 5.20 -9.35 13.96
CA ASP A 744 5.36 -8.22 13.06
C ASP A 744 4.09 -7.37 13.13
N ILE A 745 4.19 -6.15 13.67
CA ILE A 745 3.07 -5.22 13.76
C ILE A 745 3.36 -4.01 12.87
N SER A 746 2.44 -3.73 11.94
CA SER A 746 2.56 -2.64 10.96
C SER A 746 1.30 -1.80 10.82
N ASN A 747 1.40 -0.58 10.28
CA ASN A 747 0.20 0.17 9.88
C ASN A 747 -0.64 -0.65 8.89
N LYS A 748 -1.97 -0.54 8.97
CA LYS A 748 -2.92 -1.17 8.04
C LYS A 748 -3.28 -0.23 6.88
N GLU A 749 -3.48 1.05 7.17
CA GLU A 749 -3.85 2.06 6.17
C GLU A 749 -2.65 2.40 5.26
N ARG A 750 -2.92 2.54 3.96
CA ARG A 750 -1.95 2.97 2.93
C ARG A 750 -2.44 4.14 2.11
N MET A 751 -3.76 4.32 2.03
CA MET A 751 -4.42 5.25 1.11
C MET A 751 -5.19 6.33 1.88
N GLY A 752 -5.16 7.57 1.37
CA GLY A 752 -5.92 8.70 1.92
C GLY A 752 -5.24 9.40 3.11
N LEU A 753 -3.95 9.14 3.33
CA LEU A 753 -3.11 9.76 4.36
C LEU A 753 -1.72 10.02 3.79
N THR A 754 -0.92 10.88 4.44
CA THR A 754 0.47 11.10 4.00
C THR A 754 1.40 10.00 4.51
N GLU A 755 2.58 9.90 3.91
CA GLU A 755 3.67 9.02 4.34
C GLU A 755 4.02 9.25 5.82
N PHE A 756 4.16 10.51 6.21
CA PHE A 756 4.42 10.90 7.59
C PHE A 756 3.28 10.52 8.53
N ASP A 757 2.01 10.68 8.12
CA ASP A 757 0.85 10.28 8.93
C ASP A 757 0.79 8.76 9.11
N ALA A 758 1.11 7.98 8.07
CA ALA A 758 1.13 6.53 8.13
C ALA A 758 2.14 6.02 9.15
N VAL A 759 3.36 6.57 9.15
CA VAL A 759 4.40 6.27 10.14
C VAL A 759 4.03 6.79 11.52
N SER A 760 3.43 7.97 11.62
CA SER A 760 2.98 8.57 12.88
C SER A 760 1.92 7.73 13.58
N LYS A 761 0.92 7.23 12.82
CA LYS A 761 -0.10 6.32 13.33
C LYS A 761 0.51 5.01 13.82
N MET A 762 1.46 4.44 13.07
CA MET A 762 2.20 3.25 13.49
C MET A 762 2.95 3.50 14.80
N ASN A 763 3.78 4.54 14.85
CA ASN A 763 4.59 4.91 16.00
C ASN A 763 3.73 5.13 17.25
N HIS A 764 2.60 5.83 17.11
CA HIS A 764 1.65 6.03 18.21
C HIS A 764 1.02 4.71 18.66
N GLY A 765 0.52 3.90 17.72
CA GLY A 765 -0.11 2.62 18.04
C GLY A 765 0.84 1.62 18.71
N ILE A 766 2.10 1.55 18.28
CA ILE A 766 3.13 0.73 18.95
C ILE A 766 3.44 1.25 20.34
N ALA A 767 3.60 2.56 20.52
CA ALA A 767 3.83 3.14 21.83
C ALA A 767 2.68 2.84 22.81
N GLU A 768 1.42 2.87 22.33
CA GLU A 768 0.25 2.47 23.13
C GLU A 768 0.24 0.97 23.41
N LEU A 769 0.56 0.09 22.46
CA LEU A 769 0.67 -1.35 22.71
C LEU A 769 1.76 -1.68 23.74
N ILE A 770 2.92 -1.02 23.68
CA ILE A 770 3.97 -1.16 24.71
C ILE A 770 3.48 -0.63 26.06
N ARG A 771 2.77 0.50 26.09
CA ARG A 771 2.17 1.03 27.33
C ARG A 771 1.16 0.05 27.91
N MET A 772 0.31 -0.56 27.08
CA MET A 772 -0.67 -1.57 27.47
C MET A 772 -0.01 -2.84 27.97
N GLU A 773 1.05 -3.31 27.32
CA GLU A 773 1.84 -4.45 27.81
C GLU A 773 2.50 -4.12 29.15
N LYS A 774 3.11 -2.93 29.30
CA LYS A 774 3.65 -2.45 30.57
C LYS A 774 2.57 -2.35 31.66
N ALA A 775 1.36 -1.92 31.30
CA ALA A 775 0.22 -1.87 32.22
C ALA A 775 -0.24 -3.27 32.63
N LEU A 776 -0.26 -4.24 31.70
CA LEU A 776 -0.55 -5.64 31.98
C LEU A 776 0.56 -6.35 32.75
N GLU A 777 1.83 -5.97 32.56
CA GLU A 777 2.95 -6.37 33.42
C GLU A 777 2.79 -5.81 34.83
N GLN A 778 2.19 -4.62 34.96
CA GLN A 778 1.81 -4.00 36.24
C GLN A 778 0.47 -4.51 36.80
N GLY A 779 -0.30 -5.29 36.01
CA GLY A 779 -1.52 -5.97 36.43
C GLY A 779 -2.86 -5.32 36.03
N VAL A 780 -2.89 -4.30 35.16
CA VAL A 780 -4.11 -3.54 34.80
C VAL A 780 -4.47 -3.68 33.32
N ASP A 781 -5.72 -4.04 33.03
CA ASP A 781 -6.27 -4.18 31.68
C ASP A 781 -6.42 -2.81 30.97
N PRO A 782 -5.99 -2.65 29.71
CA PRO A 782 -6.17 -1.41 28.93
C PRO A 782 -7.62 -0.89 28.85
N GLU A 783 -8.62 -1.77 28.83
CA GLU A 783 -10.04 -1.36 28.84
C GLU A 783 -10.44 -0.70 30.16
N VAL A 784 -9.79 -1.09 31.25
CA VAL A 784 -9.98 -0.47 32.56
C VAL A 784 -9.44 0.96 32.56
N VAL A 785 -8.26 1.18 31.95
CA VAL A 785 -7.66 2.52 31.81
C VAL A 785 -8.57 3.42 30.98
N SER A 786 -9.10 2.91 29.87
CA SER A 786 -10.05 3.66 29.02
C SER A 786 -11.33 4.03 29.77
N TYR A 787 -11.90 3.10 30.56
CA TYR A 787 -13.07 3.38 31.40
C TYR A 787 -12.78 4.49 32.42
N ILE A 788 -11.61 4.48 33.05
CA ILE A 788 -11.20 5.49 34.03
C ILE A 788 -11.13 6.88 33.38
N GLU A 789 -10.50 6.99 32.20
CA GLU A 789 -10.36 8.26 31.50
C GLU A 789 -11.73 8.78 31.01
N ALA A 790 -12.58 7.90 30.48
CA ALA A 790 -13.94 8.26 30.08
C ALA A 790 -14.80 8.67 31.29
N GLY A 791 -14.68 7.95 32.40
CA GLY A 791 -15.36 8.26 33.66
C GLY A 791 -14.95 9.63 34.22
N TYR A 792 -13.65 9.97 34.16
CA TYR A 792 -13.17 11.30 34.52
C TYR A 792 -13.81 12.38 33.65
N GLN A 793 -13.82 12.22 32.32
CA GLN A 793 -14.44 13.21 31.42
C GLN A 793 -15.95 13.36 31.68
N LYS A 794 -16.65 12.25 31.95
CA LYS A 794 -18.08 12.25 32.29
C LYS A 794 -18.35 13.05 33.57
N LEU A 795 -17.56 12.82 34.62
CA LEU A 795 -17.72 13.51 35.91
C LEU A 795 -17.41 15.00 35.80
N GLN A 796 -16.38 15.39 35.03
CA GLN A 796 -16.00 16.79 34.89
C GLN A 796 -16.97 17.58 34.01
N SER A 797 -17.57 16.95 32.99
CA SER A 797 -18.56 17.59 32.11
C SER A 797 -19.94 17.76 32.74
N ASP A 798 -20.29 16.95 33.75
CA ASP A 798 -21.58 17.03 34.42
C ASP A 798 -21.60 18.14 35.50
N ALA A 799 -22.22 19.28 35.18
CA ALA A 799 -22.36 20.42 36.08
C ALA A 799 -23.22 20.14 37.33
N THR A 800 -24.04 19.08 37.32
CA THR A 800 -24.94 18.71 38.43
C THR A 800 -24.29 17.76 39.45
N CYS A 801 -23.13 17.19 39.11
CA CYS A 801 -22.37 16.35 40.01
C CYS A 801 -21.61 17.19 41.05
N HIS A 802 -21.89 16.93 42.34
CA HIS A 802 -21.26 17.57 43.51
C HIS A 802 -20.52 16.56 44.41
N SER A 803 -20.21 15.37 43.89
CA SER A 803 -19.55 14.31 44.66
C SER A 803 -18.12 14.67 45.10
N LEU A 804 -17.68 14.13 46.25
CA LEU A 804 -16.28 14.23 46.68
C LEU A 804 -15.33 13.56 45.68
N LEU A 805 -15.78 12.49 45.00
CA LEU A 805 -15.05 11.86 43.90
C LEU A 805 -14.71 12.88 42.81
N LYS A 806 -15.70 13.62 42.28
CA LYS A 806 -15.45 14.62 41.22
C LYS A 806 -14.47 15.70 41.67
N LYS A 807 -14.57 16.14 42.92
CA LYS A 807 -13.73 17.20 43.48
C LYS A 807 -12.26 16.80 43.58
N HIS A 808 -11.98 15.56 43.99
CA HIS A 808 -10.62 15.08 44.29
C HIS A 808 -10.01 14.19 43.21
N LEU A 809 -10.80 13.70 42.26
CA LEU A 809 -10.31 13.00 41.06
C LEU A 809 -9.82 14.02 40.02
N THR A 810 -8.68 14.66 40.26
CA THR A 810 -8.06 15.59 39.32
C THR A 810 -7.34 14.84 38.18
N LYS A 811 -6.98 15.55 37.10
CA LYS A 811 -6.25 14.94 35.99
C LYS A 811 -4.90 14.36 36.44
N GLU A 812 -4.21 15.05 37.34
CA GLU A 812 -2.95 14.58 37.93
C GLU A 812 -3.14 13.29 38.73
N VAL A 813 -4.22 13.19 39.51
CA VAL A 813 -4.56 11.98 40.28
C VAL A 813 -4.90 10.82 39.33
N VAL A 814 -5.68 11.07 38.27
CA VAL A 814 -5.99 10.07 37.25
C VAL A 814 -4.73 9.56 36.57
N ASP A 815 -3.87 10.45 36.09
CA ASP A 815 -2.66 10.05 35.38
C ASP A 815 -1.67 9.29 36.26
N LYS A 816 -1.64 9.58 37.56
CA LYS A 816 -0.84 8.83 38.54
C LYS A 816 -1.41 7.45 38.86
N LEU A 817 -2.73 7.34 39.03
CA LEU A 817 -3.37 6.15 39.60
C LEU A 817 -3.99 5.20 38.56
N LYS A 818 -4.23 5.63 37.32
CA LYS A 818 -4.97 4.84 36.32
C LYS A 818 -4.34 3.50 35.94
N ASN A 819 -3.02 3.38 36.09
CA ASN A 819 -2.25 2.17 35.78
C ASN A 819 -1.91 1.33 37.02
N MET A 820 -2.43 1.69 38.20
CA MET A 820 -2.12 1.00 39.44
C MET A 820 -3.16 -0.08 39.76
N SER A 821 -2.68 -1.21 40.28
CA SER A 821 -3.51 -2.25 40.91
C SER A 821 -3.00 -2.64 42.28
N THR A 822 -3.88 -3.17 43.12
CA THR A 822 -3.49 -3.71 44.43
C THR A 822 -2.71 -5.03 44.27
N PRO A 823 -1.59 -5.21 44.99
CA PRO A 823 -0.74 -6.39 44.84
C PRO A 823 -1.44 -7.73 45.12
N SER A 824 -2.32 -7.79 46.13
CA SER A 824 -2.90 -9.05 46.58
C SER A 824 -4.11 -9.49 45.74
N PHE A 825 -4.91 -8.54 45.25
CA PHE A 825 -6.20 -8.84 44.61
C PHE A 825 -6.38 -8.23 43.22
N GLY A 826 -5.39 -7.50 42.69
CA GLY A 826 -5.45 -6.91 41.36
C GLY A 826 -6.49 -5.82 41.21
N SER A 827 -6.92 -5.20 42.32
CA SER A 827 -7.99 -4.21 42.30
C SER A 827 -7.54 -2.91 41.68
N THR A 828 -8.38 -2.34 40.83
CA THR A 828 -8.02 -1.19 39.99
C THR A 828 -8.74 0.08 40.43
N LEU A 829 -8.32 1.24 39.90
CA LEU A 829 -9.02 2.50 40.14
C LEU A 829 -10.47 2.49 39.62
N LYS A 830 -10.78 1.71 38.57
CA LYS A 830 -12.17 1.51 38.11
C LYS A 830 -13.05 0.96 39.21
N ASP A 831 -12.58 -0.08 39.91
CA ASP A 831 -13.34 -0.72 40.98
C ASP A 831 -13.64 0.27 42.12
N VAL A 832 -12.77 1.27 42.31
CA VAL A 832 -12.93 2.35 43.29
C VAL A 832 -13.99 3.36 42.88
N ILE A 833 -13.98 3.82 41.62
CA ILE A 833 -14.75 5.00 41.17
C ILE A 833 -16.06 4.68 40.45
N GLN A 834 -16.24 3.43 39.99
CA GLN A 834 -17.35 3.05 39.09
C GLN A 834 -18.73 3.46 39.63
N SER A 835 -18.97 3.33 40.93
CA SER A 835 -20.27 3.72 41.50
C SER A 835 -20.56 5.21 41.35
N GLY A 836 -19.56 6.07 41.58
CA GLY A 836 -19.70 7.52 41.45
C GLY A 836 -19.77 7.98 39.99
N VAL A 837 -19.07 7.29 39.08
CA VAL A 837 -19.16 7.53 37.62
C VAL A 837 -20.55 7.19 37.09
N GLU A 838 -21.17 6.12 37.58
CA GLU A 838 -22.52 5.70 37.17
C GLU A 838 -23.65 6.46 37.88
N ASN A 839 -23.40 6.93 39.10
CA ASN A 839 -24.36 7.70 39.91
C ASN A 839 -23.77 9.06 40.32
N PRO A 840 -23.81 10.08 39.44
CA PRO A 840 -23.19 11.39 39.69
C PRO A 840 -23.77 12.16 40.89
N ASP A 841 -24.96 11.78 41.35
CA ASP A 841 -25.64 12.36 42.51
C ASP A 841 -25.22 11.74 43.86
N SER A 842 -24.26 10.81 43.85
CA SER A 842 -23.64 10.28 45.06
C SER A 842 -22.83 11.36 45.81
N GLY A 843 -23.01 11.49 47.12
CA GLY A 843 -22.25 12.46 47.93
C GLY A 843 -20.75 12.19 47.98
N VAL A 844 -20.32 10.93 48.11
CA VAL A 844 -18.90 10.55 48.20
C VAL A 844 -18.41 9.95 46.88
N GLY A 845 -19.03 8.86 46.42
CA GLY A 845 -18.81 8.28 45.08
C GLY A 845 -17.68 7.28 44.96
N VAL A 846 -16.92 7.01 46.02
CA VAL A 846 -15.83 6.02 46.05
C VAL A 846 -16.10 4.88 47.03
N TYR A 847 -15.68 3.68 46.66
CA TYR A 847 -15.68 2.50 47.53
C TYR A 847 -14.34 1.78 47.42
N ALA A 848 -13.83 1.20 48.50
CA ALA A 848 -12.59 0.44 48.47
C ALA A 848 -12.87 -0.99 47.94
N PRO A 849 -12.14 -1.50 46.95
CA PRO A 849 -12.29 -2.89 46.51
C PRO A 849 -11.58 -3.90 47.40
N ASP A 850 -10.60 -3.47 48.19
CA ASP A 850 -9.91 -4.25 49.21
C ASP A 850 -9.22 -3.32 50.24
N ALA A 851 -8.55 -3.91 51.23
CA ALA A 851 -7.83 -3.17 52.27
C ALA A 851 -6.61 -2.39 51.74
N GLU A 852 -5.89 -2.92 50.75
CA GLU A 852 -4.68 -2.32 50.19
C GLU A 852 -5.01 -1.08 49.32
N ALA A 853 -6.24 -0.98 48.82
CA ALA A 853 -6.73 0.16 48.05
C ALA A 853 -6.56 1.49 48.80
N TYR A 854 -6.71 1.51 50.13
CA TYR A 854 -6.50 2.69 50.96
C TYR A 854 -5.03 3.16 50.99
N THR A 855 -4.08 2.30 50.63
CA THR A 855 -2.66 2.64 50.48
C THR A 855 -2.31 2.95 49.04
N VAL A 856 -2.73 2.09 48.09
CA VAL A 856 -2.40 2.20 46.65
C VAL A 856 -3.04 3.45 46.04
N PHE A 857 -4.30 3.73 46.37
CA PHE A 857 -5.06 4.88 45.86
C PHE A 857 -5.19 6.00 46.92
N ALA A 858 -4.22 6.10 47.84
CA ALA A 858 -4.23 7.06 48.94
C ALA A 858 -4.38 8.52 48.48
N ASP A 859 -3.84 8.87 47.31
CA ASP A 859 -3.94 10.24 46.79
C ASP A 859 -5.36 10.64 46.39
N LEU A 860 -6.26 9.66 46.18
CA LEU A 860 -7.70 9.89 46.03
C LEU A 860 -8.44 9.73 47.36
N PHE A 861 -8.13 8.70 48.15
CA PHE A 861 -8.83 8.42 49.41
C PHE A 861 -8.54 9.43 50.51
N ASP A 862 -7.30 9.88 50.68
CA ASP A 862 -6.89 10.73 51.80
C ASP A 862 -7.61 12.09 51.79
N PRO A 863 -7.70 12.83 50.67
CA PRO A 863 -8.45 14.08 50.62
C PRO A 863 -9.95 13.89 50.90
N ILE A 864 -10.53 12.77 50.44
CA ILE A 864 -11.94 12.43 50.68
C ILE A 864 -12.17 12.12 52.17
N ILE A 865 -11.26 11.37 52.80
CA ILE A 865 -11.30 11.04 54.22
C ILE A 865 -11.15 12.31 55.06
N GLU A 866 -10.20 13.17 54.72
CA GLU A 866 -9.97 14.44 55.44
C GLU A 866 -11.21 15.32 55.38
N GLU A 867 -11.86 15.47 54.22
CA GLU A 867 -13.07 16.30 54.09
C GLU A 867 -14.29 15.69 54.79
N TYR A 868 -14.50 14.37 54.69
CA TYR A 868 -15.67 13.72 55.27
C TYR A 868 -15.57 13.57 56.80
N HIS A 869 -14.40 13.17 57.31
CA HIS A 869 -14.17 12.89 58.74
C HIS A 869 -13.66 14.11 59.52
N GLY A 870 -14.05 15.33 59.11
CA GLY A 870 -13.85 16.53 59.90
C GLY A 870 -12.39 17.00 60.03
N GLY A 871 -11.57 16.75 59.00
CA GLY A 871 -10.18 17.19 58.93
C GLY A 871 -9.16 16.14 59.36
N PHE A 872 -9.49 14.84 59.36
CA PHE A 872 -8.56 13.76 59.71
C PHE A 872 -7.49 13.60 58.62
N LYS A 873 -6.28 14.11 58.89
CA LYS A 873 -5.21 14.27 57.91
C LYS A 873 -4.43 12.98 57.70
N ARG A 874 -3.70 12.93 56.59
CA ARG A 874 -2.74 11.83 56.28
C ARG A 874 -1.70 11.59 57.40
N THR A 875 -1.37 12.63 58.16
CA THR A 875 -0.42 12.59 59.30
C THR A 875 -1.04 12.12 60.61
N ASP A 876 -2.37 12.12 60.72
CA ASP A 876 -3.05 11.73 61.94
C ASP A 876 -2.98 10.21 62.11
N ARG A 877 -3.34 9.72 63.29
CA ARG A 877 -3.38 8.28 63.60
C ARG A 877 -4.64 7.98 64.40
N HIS A 878 -5.30 6.89 64.05
CA HIS A 878 -6.41 6.41 64.84
C HIS A 878 -5.87 5.92 66.20
N PRO A 879 -6.63 6.11 67.30
CA PRO A 879 -6.28 5.47 68.56
C PRO A 879 -6.09 3.95 68.38
N PRO A 880 -5.16 3.33 69.12
CA PRO A 880 -4.85 1.92 68.96
C PRO A 880 -6.10 1.04 69.15
N CYS A 881 -6.24 0.07 68.25
CA CYS A 881 -7.27 -0.96 68.29
C CYS A 881 -7.28 -1.66 69.66
N ARG A 882 -8.48 -1.92 70.20
CA ARG A 882 -8.81 -2.63 71.47
C ARG A 882 -9.06 -1.76 72.70
N ALA A 883 -9.28 -0.47 72.53
CA ALA A 883 -9.85 0.37 73.59
C ALA A 883 -11.39 0.20 73.69
N LEU A 884 -11.86 -1.05 73.81
CA LEU A 884 -13.28 -1.35 74.03
C LEU A 884 -13.78 -0.89 75.41
N GLY A 885 -12.87 -0.57 76.33
CA GLY A 885 -13.18 -0.04 77.66
C GLY A 885 -13.95 -1.03 78.53
N ASP A 886 -14.45 -0.55 79.68
CA ASP A 886 -15.28 -1.34 80.59
C ASP A 886 -16.76 -0.98 80.39
N PRO A 887 -17.59 -1.88 79.84
CA PRO A 887 -19.03 -1.65 79.64
C PRO A 887 -19.78 -1.30 80.93
N ASN A 888 -19.27 -1.69 82.10
CA ASN A 888 -19.92 -1.39 83.40
C ASN A 888 -19.93 0.09 83.75
N GLN A 889 -19.17 0.92 83.05
CA GLN A 889 -19.20 2.38 83.22
C GLN A 889 -20.48 3.00 82.61
N PHE A 890 -21.18 2.27 81.74
CA PHE A 890 -22.46 2.70 81.21
C PHE A 890 -23.62 2.28 82.12
N GLY A 891 -24.71 3.03 82.06
CA GLY A 891 -25.94 2.76 82.79
C GLY A 891 -27.14 2.69 81.85
N ASP A 892 -28.34 2.74 82.43
CA ASP A 892 -29.56 3.04 81.69
C ASP A 892 -29.73 4.56 81.59
N VAL A 893 -29.78 5.09 80.36
CA VAL A 893 -29.98 6.53 80.12
C VAL A 893 -31.43 6.97 80.40
N ASP A 894 -32.36 6.02 80.47
CA ASP A 894 -33.77 6.27 80.77
C ASP A 894 -34.35 5.17 81.68
N PRO A 895 -33.99 5.15 82.98
CA PRO A 895 -34.44 4.11 83.90
C PRO A 895 -35.97 4.04 84.08
N GLU A 896 -36.69 5.12 83.76
CA GLU A 896 -38.16 5.19 83.81
C GLU A 896 -38.82 4.65 82.54
N GLY A 897 -38.05 4.47 81.46
CA GLY A 897 -38.53 3.97 80.16
C GLY A 897 -39.52 4.89 79.46
N LYS A 898 -39.46 6.21 79.71
CA LYS A 898 -40.42 7.21 79.22
C LYS A 898 -40.10 7.70 77.81
N TYR A 899 -38.83 7.80 77.44
CA TYR A 899 -38.35 8.42 76.20
C TYR A 899 -37.69 7.41 75.26
N VAL A 900 -36.84 6.50 75.77
CA VAL A 900 -36.06 5.56 74.94
C VAL A 900 -36.83 4.26 74.71
N VAL A 901 -37.13 3.98 73.44
CA VAL A 901 -37.84 2.77 73.01
C VAL A 901 -36.89 1.58 72.87
N SER A 902 -35.75 1.78 72.24
CA SER A 902 -34.75 0.73 72.03
C SER A 902 -33.36 1.30 71.82
N THR A 903 -32.36 0.57 72.29
CA THR A 903 -30.94 0.88 72.09
C THR A 903 -30.35 -0.12 71.12
N ARG A 904 -29.54 0.36 70.17
CA ARG A 904 -28.86 -0.46 69.16
C ARG A 904 -27.45 0.04 68.93
N ILE A 905 -26.46 -0.85 69.05
CA ILE A 905 -25.06 -0.55 68.74
C ILE A 905 -24.59 -1.55 67.70
N ARG A 906 -24.00 -1.03 66.62
CA ARG A 906 -23.44 -1.85 65.54
C ARG A 906 -22.01 -1.46 65.22
N CYS A 907 -21.24 -2.42 64.72
CA CYS A 907 -19.94 -2.19 64.09
C CYS A 907 -19.83 -2.98 62.78
N GLY A 908 -19.08 -2.43 61.83
CA GLY A 908 -18.70 -3.12 60.60
C GLY A 908 -17.34 -3.79 60.77
N ARG A 909 -17.17 -4.99 60.24
CA ARG A 909 -15.88 -5.70 60.23
C ARG A 909 -15.65 -6.37 58.89
N SER A 910 -14.44 -6.21 58.40
CA SER A 910 -13.94 -6.92 57.22
C SER A 910 -12.89 -7.93 57.63
N VAL A 911 -12.89 -9.10 57.00
CA VAL A 911 -11.99 -10.22 57.32
C VAL A 911 -10.74 -10.11 56.45
N LYS A 912 -9.55 -10.17 57.07
CA LYS A 912 -8.25 -9.89 56.42
C LYS A 912 -7.91 -10.80 55.22
N GLN A 913 -8.47 -12.01 55.19
CA GLN A 913 -8.18 -13.02 54.17
C GLN A 913 -8.90 -12.77 52.83
N PHE A 914 -9.87 -11.87 52.78
CA PHE A 914 -10.75 -11.68 51.63
C PHE A 914 -10.67 -10.23 51.12
N PRO A 915 -10.78 -10.02 49.79
CA PRO A 915 -11.02 -8.68 49.24
C PRO A 915 -12.41 -8.20 49.65
N PHE A 916 -12.69 -6.91 49.48
CA PHE A 916 -14.05 -6.41 49.68
C PHE A 916 -14.94 -6.76 48.48
N ASN A 917 -16.21 -6.47 48.65
CA ASN A 917 -17.32 -6.80 47.77
C ASN A 917 -17.05 -6.69 46.23
N PRO A 918 -16.43 -5.64 45.68
CA PRO A 918 -16.26 -5.49 44.22
C PRO A 918 -15.46 -6.62 43.57
N ASN A 919 -14.46 -7.14 44.30
CA ASN A 919 -13.51 -8.14 43.83
C ASN A 919 -13.66 -9.50 44.54
N MET A 920 -14.72 -9.68 45.32
CA MET A 920 -15.11 -11.01 45.78
C MET A 920 -15.62 -11.86 44.62
N THR A 921 -15.07 -13.08 44.51
CA THR A 921 -15.59 -14.11 43.62
C THR A 921 -16.76 -14.84 44.29
N GLU A 922 -17.56 -15.58 43.52
CA GLU A 922 -18.62 -16.41 44.10
C GLU A 922 -18.08 -17.41 45.13
N GLU A 923 -16.87 -17.92 44.89
CA GLU A 923 -16.19 -18.83 45.81
C GLU A 923 -15.72 -18.11 47.09
N HIS A 924 -15.18 -16.89 46.98
CA HIS A 924 -14.87 -16.07 48.16
C HIS A 924 -16.12 -15.84 49.02
N TYR A 925 -17.30 -15.63 48.39
CA TYR A 925 -18.57 -15.47 49.12
C TYR A 925 -18.96 -16.72 49.91
N LYS A 926 -18.81 -17.91 49.31
CA LYS A 926 -19.08 -19.19 49.99
C LYS A 926 -18.10 -19.44 51.13
N GLN A 927 -16.81 -19.20 50.90
CA GLN A 927 -15.76 -19.39 51.91
C GLN A 927 -15.91 -18.42 53.09
N LEU A 928 -16.27 -17.16 52.81
CA LEU A 928 -16.56 -16.17 53.85
C LEU A 928 -17.79 -16.59 54.67
N GLU A 929 -18.88 -17.01 54.00
CA GLU A 929 -20.09 -17.51 54.66
C GLU A 929 -19.79 -18.74 55.52
N GLU A 930 -19.02 -19.70 55.02
CA GLU A 930 -18.65 -20.91 55.77
C GLU A 930 -17.80 -20.57 57.01
N LEU A 931 -16.79 -19.70 56.85
CA LEU A 931 -15.93 -19.27 57.96
C LEU A 931 -16.72 -18.53 59.04
N VAL A 932 -17.60 -17.62 58.63
CA VAL A 932 -18.40 -16.81 59.55
C VAL A 932 -19.48 -17.67 60.20
N SER A 933 -20.28 -18.40 59.42
CA SER A 933 -21.33 -19.27 59.97
C SER A 933 -20.77 -20.36 60.88
N GLY A 934 -19.61 -20.95 60.54
CA GLY A 934 -18.91 -21.90 61.40
C GLY A 934 -18.45 -21.28 62.72
N THR A 935 -17.94 -20.05 62.69
CA THR A 935 -17.56 -19.31 63.90
C THR A 935 -18.77 -18.98 64.77
N LEU A 936 -19.88 -18.54 64.17
CA LEU A 936 -21.10 -18.15 64.87
C LEU A 936 -21.84 -19.35 65.46
N LYS A 937 -21.79 -20.52 64.81
CA LYS A 937 -22.42 -21.75 65.29
C LYS A 937 -21.86 -22.24 66.63
N ASP A 938 -20.59 -21.96 66.89
CA ASP A 938 -19.89 -22.34 68.13
C ASP A 938 -20.12 -21.34 69.28
N MET A 939 -20.90 -20.27 69.06
CA MET A 939 -21.23 -19.31 70.12
C MET A 939 -22.08 -19.96 71.22
N SER A 940 -21.77 -19.61 72.46
CA SER A 940 -22.42 -20.17 73.65
C SER A 940 -22.95 -19.06 74.57
N GLY A 941 -23.71 -19.45 75.59
CA GLY A 941 -24.34 -18.50 76.52
C GLY A 941 -25.34 -17.58 75.82
N GLU A 942 -25.28 -16.29 76.15
CA GLU A 942 -26.18 -15.25 75.61
C GLU A 942 -26.04 -15.03 74.09
N LEU A 943 -24.91 -15.44 73.49
CA LEU A 943 -24.64 -15.28 72.07
C LEU A 943 -25.12 -16.47 71.23
N LYS A 944 -25.57 -17.56 71.86
CA LYS A 944 -26.05 -18.76 71.17
C LYS A 944 -27.25 -18.45 70.29
N GLY A 945 -27.23 -18.94 69.06
CA GLY A 945 -28.19 -18.59 68.03
C GLY A 945 -28.15 -19.48 66.80
N THR A 946 -28.85 -19.04 65.76
CA THR A 946 -29.01 -19.76 64.50
C THR A 946 -28.59 -18.89 63.32
N TYR A 947 -27.87 -19.49 62.37
CA TYR A 947 -27.50 -18.88 61.09
C TYR A 947 -28.51 -19.25 60.02
N TYR A 948 -29.00 -18.25 59.29
CA TYR A 948 -29.96 -18.37 58.21
C TYR A 948 -29.32 -17.88 56.91
N PRO A 949 -28.86 -18.78 56.02
CA PRO A 949 -28.39 -18.40 54.70
C PRO A 949 -29.56 -17.84 53.88
N LEU A 950 -29.33 -16.79 53.10
CA LEU A 950 -30.32 -16.27 52.15
C LEU A 950 -30.52 -17.25 50.99
N THR A 951 -29.47 -17.99 50.63
CA THR A 951 -29.56 -19.04 49.60
C THR A 951 -30.44 -20.18 50.09
N GLY A 952 -31.54 -20.45 49.40
CA GLY A 952 -32.49 -21.50 49.77
C GLY A 952 -33.43 -21.14 50.92
N MET A 953 -33.46 -19.88 51.38
CA MET A 953 -34.39 -19.41 52.40
C MET A 953 -35.84 -19.52 51.91
N THR A 954 -36.73 -20.07 52.73
CA THR A 954 -38.17 -20.14 52.40
C THR A 954 -38.83 -18.77 52.53
N LYS A 955 -39.91 -18.52 51.78
CA LYS A 955 -40.63 -17.24 51.80
C LYS A 955 -41.23 -16.93 53.18
N GLU A 956 -41.59 -17.96 53.94
CA GLU A 956 -42.13 -17.81 55.29
C GLU A 956 -41.07 -17.30 56.27
N VAL A 957 -39.86 -17.89 56.22
CA VAL A 957 -38.72 -17.42 57.04
C VAL A 957 -38.28 -16.03 56.60
N GLN A 958 -38.27 -15.78 55.29
CA GLN A 958 -37.95 -14.47 54.73
C GLN A 958 -38.92 -13.38 55.23
N GLN A 959 -40.24 -13.63 55.16
CA GLN A 959 -41.26 -12.69 55.64
C GLN A 959 -41.15 -12.46 57.15
N GLN A 960 -40.89 -13.51 57.93
CA GLN A 960 -40.69 -13.38 59.37
C GLN A 960 -39.49 -12.47 59.71
N LEU A 961 -38.36 -12.63 58.99
CA LEU A 961 -37.18 -11.76 59.19
C LEU A 961 -37.41 -10.32 58.72
N ILE A 962 -38.29 -10.09 57.74
CA ILE A 962 -38.74 -8.75 57.32
C ILE A 962 -39.60 -8.12 58.42
N ASP A 963 -40.58 -8.86 58.93
CA ASP A 963 -41.52 -8.39 59.96
C ASP A 963 -40.79 -8.09 61.28
N ASP A 964 -39.73 -8.84 61.59
CA ASP A 964 -38.85 -8.60 62.73
C ASP A 964 -37.84 -7.45 62.51
N HIS A 965 -37.82 -6.83 61.32
CA HIS A 965 -36.85 -5.81 60.88
C HIS A 965 -35.38 -6.27 60.90
N PHE A 966 -35.12 -7.56 60.67
CA PHE A 966 -33.78 -8.14 60.68
C PHE A 966 -33.20 -8.40 59.29
N LEU A 967 -34.06 -8.63 58.29
CA LEU A 967 -33.62 -8.89 56.92
C LEU A 967 -33.12 -7.60 56.25
N PHE A 968 -31.87 -7.60 55.80
CA PHE A 968 -31.36 -6.57 54.90
C PHE A 968 -31.80 -6.85 53.45
N LYS A 969 -32.02 -5.79 52.67
CA LYS A 969 -32.43 -5.87 51.27
C LYS A 969 -31.23 -6.04 50.34
N GLU A 970 -31.48 -6.49 49.12
CA GLU A 970 -30.50 -6.39 48.02
C GLU A 970 -30.06 -4.93 47.90
N GLY A 971 -28.75 -4.71 47.84
CA GLY A 971 -28.14 -3.39 47.98
C GLY A 971 -28.74 -2.32 47.06
N ASP A 972 -28.58 -1.06 47.44
CA ASP A 972 -29.12 0.06 46.66
C ASP A 972 -28.40 0.23 45.30
N ARG A 973 -28.86 1.18 44.48
CA ARG A 973 -28.27 1.44 43.16
C ARG A 973 -26.78 1.84 43.22
N PHE A 974 -26.29 2.37 44.35
CA PHE A 974 -24.88 2.68 44.52
C PHE A 974 -24.10 1.39 44.74
N LEU A 975 -24.54 0.54 45.68
CA LEU A 975 -23.93 -0.77 45.95
C LEU A 975 -23.98 -1.70 44.72
N GLN A 976 -25.07 -1.68 43.95
CA GLN A 976 -25.18 -2.43 42.70
C GLN A 976 -24.12 -1.99 41.68
N LYS A 977 -23.95 -0.67 41.48
CA LYS A 977 -22.94 -0.13 40.56
C LYS A 977 -21.52 -0.19 41.10
N ALA A 978 -21.36 -0.34 42.42
CA ALA A 978 -20.09 -0.66 43.06
C ALA A 978 -19.74 -2.16 43.00
N ASN A 979 -20.50 -2.98 42.28
CA ASN A 979 -20.32 -4.44 42.19
C ASN A 979 -20.52 -5.22 43.51
N ALA A 980 -21.14 -4.63 44.54
CA ALA A 980 -21.34 -5.30 45.83
C ALA A 980 -22.50 -6.30 45.85
N CYS A 981 -23.41 -6.22 44.88
CA CYS A 981 -24.56 -7.14 44.74
C CYS A 981 -24.27 -8.32 43.79
N ARG A 982 -23.01 -8.54 43.41
CA ARG A 982 -22.64 -9.65 42.51
C ARG A 982 -22.89 -10.99 43.18
N TYR A 983 -23.37 -11.95 42.37
CA TYR A 983 -23.70 -13.31 42.80
C TYR A 983 -24.78 -13.38 43.90
N TRP A 984 -25.66 -12.39 44.00
CA TRP A 984 -26.74 -12.41 44.98
C TRP A 984 -27.70 -13.58 44.75
N PRO A 985 -28.15 -14.32 45.79
CA PRO A 985 -27.90 -14.14 47.23
C PRO A 985 -26.77 -15.03 47.82
N THR A 986 -25.86 -15.56 47.00
CA THR A 986 -24.81 -16.50 47.41
C THR A 986 -23.86 -15.90 48.45
N GLY A 987 -23.56 -16.61 49.54
CA GLY A 987 -22.65 -16.14 50.59
C GLY A 987 -23.22 -15.08 51.53
N ARG A 988 -24.52 -14.83 51.46
CA ARG A 988 -25.22 -13.85 52.31
C ARG A 988 -26.10 -14.58 53.30
N GLY A 989 -26.12 -14.09 54.54
CA GLY A 989 -26.91 -14.69 55.60
C GLY A 989 -27.07 -13.80 56.81
N ILE A 990 -27.94 -14.25 57.70
CA ILE A 990 -28.25 -13.57 58.96
C ILE A 990 -28.08 -14.55 60.10
N TYR A 991 -27.33 -14.14 61.11
CA TYR A 991 -27.32 -14.79 62.40
C TYR A 991 -28.13 -13.98 63.40
N HIS A 992 -28.88 -14.64 64.27
CA HIS A 992 -29.35 -14.01 65.49
C HIS A 992 -29.35 -14.98 66.66
N ASN A 993 -29.14 -14.47 67.87
CA ASN A 993 -29.28 -15.26 69.10
C ASN A 993 -30.75 -15.61 69.38
N ASP A 994 -30.98 -16.57 70.28
CA ASP A 994 -32.33 -17.05 70.61
C ASP A 994 -33.25 -15.91 71.11
N SER A 995 -32.68 -14.92 71.81
CA SER A 995 -33.39 -13.76 72.35
C SER A 995 -33.59 -12.61 71.34
N LYS A 996 -33.06 -12.73 70.12
CA LYS A 996 -33.10 -11.67 69.08
C LYS A 996 -32.49 -10.32 69.54
N THR A 997 -31.53 -10.37 70.47
CA THR A 997 -30.80 -9.20 71.02
C THR A 997 -29.39 -9.04 70.45
N PHE A 998 -28.91 -10.04 69.71
CA PHE A 998 -27.63 -10.04 69.02
C PHE A 998 -27.82 -10.59 67.61
N LEU A 999 -27.31 -9.87 66.61
CA LEU A 999 -27.42 -10.22 65.21
C LEU A 999 -26.10 -10.00 64.46
N VAL A 1000 -25.86 -10.81 63.43
CA VAL A 1000 -24.76 -10.60 62.48
C VAL A 1000 -25.30 -10.70 61.07
N TRP A 1001 -25.15 -9.63 60.29
CA TRP A 1001 -25.40 -9.67 58.85
C TRP A 1001 -24.09 -10.02 58.14
N VAL A 1002 -24.14 -11.00 57.24
CA VAL A 1002 -22.98 -11.49 56.49
C VAL A 1002 -23.13 -11.16 55.02
N GLY A 1003 -22.11 -10.51 54.44
CA GLY A 1003 -22.04 -10.22 53.00
C GLY A 1003 -22.98 -9.13 52.48
N GLU A 1004 -23.36 -8.15 53.33
CA GLU A 1004 -24.18 -6.99 52.95
C GLU A 1004 -23.30 -5.91 52.30
N GLU A 1005 -23.06 -4.76 52.96
CA GLU A 1005 -22.12 -3.72 52.48
C GLU A 1005 -20.67 -4.08 52.85
N ASP A 1006 -20.47 -4.58 54.07
CA ASP A 1006 -19.20 -5.09 54.59
C ASP A 1006 -19.31 -6.62 54.80
N HIS A 1007 -18.19 -7.31 55.04
CA HIS A 1007 -18.22 -8.77 55.27
C HIS A 1007 -19.12 -9.15 56.44
N MET A 1008 -19.07 -8.35 57.51
CA MET A 1008 -19.95 -8.51 58.66
C MET A 1008 -20.43 -7.17 59.20
N ARG A 1009 -21.72 -7.11 59.54
CA ARG A 1009 -22.23 -6.12 60.50
C ARG A 1009 -22.67 -6.81 61.77
N ILE A 1010 -21.97 -6.53 62.85
CA ILE A 1010 -22.24 -7.08 64.17
C ILE A 1010 -23.13 -6.09 64.91
N ILE A 1011 -24.28 -6.56 65.37
CA ILE A 1011 -25.36 -5.73 65.91
C ILE A 1011 -25.76 -6.28 67.27
N SER A 1012 -25.81 -5.41 68.27
CA SER A 1012 -26.45 -5.69 69.56
C SER A 1012 -27.59 -4.70 69.75
N MET A 1013 -28.76 -5.19 70.16
CA MET A 1013 -29.93 -4.35 70.39
C MET A 1013 -30.87 -4.93 71.43
N GLN A 1014 -31.61 -4.06 72.12
CA GLN A 1014 -32.72 -4.45 72.98
C GLN A 1014 -33.68 -3.27 73.20
N LYS A 1015 -34.87 -3.57 73.74
CA LYS A 1015 -35.79 -2.52 74.21
C LYS A 1015 -35.23 -1.83 75.45
N GLY A 1016 -35.55 -0.54 75.61
CA GLY A 1016 -35.07 0.30 76.72
C GLY A 1016 -33.71 0.98 76.47
N GLY A 1017 -33.23 1.70 77.47
CA GLY A 1017 -32.05 2.58 77.41
C GLY A 1017 -30.75 2.00 78.00
N CYS A 1018 -30.70 0.71 78.35
CA CYS A 1018 -29.53 0.11 78.99
C CYS A 1018 -28.36 -0.09 78.01
N ILE A 1019 -27.46 0.90 77.94
CA ILE A 1019 -26.28 0.86 77.06
C ILE A 1019 -25.27 -0.18 77.53
N ARG A 1020 -25.15 -0.40 78.85
CA ARG A 1020 -24.24 -1.39 79.44
C ARG A 1020 -24.44 -2.80 78.88
N GLU A 1021 -25.69 -3.27 78.84
CA GLU A 1021 -26.01 -4.63 78.37
C GLU A 1021 -25.80 -4.74 76.86
N VAL A 1022 -26.26 -3.75 76.10
CA VAL A 1022 -26.12 -3.73 74.64
C VAL A 1022 -24.65 -3.69 74.23
N TYR A 1023 -23.86 -2.78 74.82
CA TYR A 1023 -22.45 -2.63 74.52
C TYR A 1023 -21.61 -3.81 75.05
N GLY A 1024 -21.89 -4.28 76.28
CA GLY A 1024 -21.21 -5.44 76.85
C GLY A 1024 -21.37 -6.70 76.01
N ARG A 1025 -22.58 -6.95 75.50
CA ARG A 1025 -22.85 -8.06 74.57
C ARG A 1025 -22.12 -7.90 73.24
N LEU A 1026 -22.04 -6.68 72.71
CA LEU A 1026 -21.28 -6.40 71.48
C LEU A 1026 -19.77 -6.63 71.69
N VAL A 1027 -19.21 -6.15 72.79
CA VAL A 1027 -17.79 -6.35 73.15
C VAL A 1027 -17.47 -7.83 73.30
N ASN A 1028 -18.32 -8.59 74.01
CA ASN A 1028 -18.18 -10.03 74.14
C ASN A 1028 -18.19 -10.72 72.77
N ALA A 1029 -19.16 -10.40 71.93
CA ALA A 1029 -19.28 -11.00 70.59
C ALA A 1029 -18.08 -10.69 69.69
N VAL A 1030 -17.62 -9.43 69.65
CA VAL A 1030 -16.44 -9.03 68.86
C VAL A 1030 -15.20 -9.79 69.33
N ASN A 1031 -14.98 -9.89 70.64
CA ASN A 1031 -13.85 -10.62 71.21
C ASN A 1031 -13.91 -12.12 70.90
N GLU A 1032 -15.09 -12.76 70.96
CA GLU A 1032 -15.24 -14.18 70.60
C GLU A 1032 -15.00 -14.43 69.10
N ILE A 1033 -15.48 -13.53 68.23
CA ILE A 1033 -15.26 -13.64 66.79
C ILE A 1033 -13.76 -13.45 66.46
N GLU A 1034 -13.10 -12.44 67.04
CA GLU A 1034 -11.69 -12.12 66.74
C GLU A 1034 -10.73 -13.25 67.14
N LYS A 1035 -11.10 -14.12 68.09
CA LYS A 1035 -10.31 -15.32 68.43
C LYS A 1035 -10.16 -16.30 67.25
N ARG A 1036 -11.10 -16.30 66.31
CA ARG A 1036 -11.14 -17.25 65.19
C ARG A 1036 -10.92 -16.61 63.82
N MET A 1037 -11.10 -15.30 63.70
CA MET A 1037 -10.86 -14.57 62.45
C MET A 1037 -10.21 -13.21 62.70
N ALA A 1038 -9.20 -12.89 61.89
CA ALA A 1038 -8.52 -11.60 61.96
C ALA A 1038 -9.25 -10.54 61.12
N PHE A 1039 -9.50 -9.37 61.71
CA PHE A 1039 -10.09 -8.24 61.01
C PHE A 1039 -9.05 -7.39 60.26
N SER A 1040 -9.48 -6.78 59.15
CA SER A 1040 -8.71 -5.80 58.40
C SER A 1040 -8.61 -4.50 59.19
N HIS A 1041 -7.38 -4.11 59.54
CA HIS A 1041 -7.09 -2.94 60.36
C HIS A 1041 -5.81 -2.24 59.86
N ASP A 1042 -5.82 -0.91 59.88
CA ASP A 1042 -4.69 -0.05 59.56
C ASP A 1042 -4.37 0.89 60.74
N GLU A 1043 -3.09 1.14 61.02
CA GLU A 1043 -2.67 1.97 62.16
C GLU A 1043 -3.15 3.43 62.06
N ARG A 1044 -3.35 3.94 60.85
CA ARG A 1044 -3.85 5.30 60.63
C ARG A 1044 -5.36 5.34 60.58
N LEU A 1045 -5.99 4.43 59.83
CA LEU A 1045 -7.42 4.49 59.49
C LEU A 1045 -8.31 3.67 60.44
N GLY A 1046 -7.75 2.88 61.34
CA GLY A 1046 -8.51 1.98 62.20
C GLY A 1046 -9.02 0.75 61.43
N PHE A 1047 -10.22 0.28 61.74
CA PHE A 1047 -10.83 -0.83 61.01
C PHE A 1047 -11.22 -0.42 59.59
N LEU A 1048 -10.85 -1.27 58.62
CA LEU A 1048 -11.05 -1.01 57.20
C LEU A 1048 -12.39 -1.58 56.72
N THR A 1049 -13.18 -0.76 56.05
CA THR A 1049 -14.52 -1.07 55.54
C THR A 1049 -14.60 -0.81 54.05
N PHE A 1050 -15.63 -1.39 53.42
CA PHE A 1050 -15.92 -1.21 51.98
C PHE A 1050 -16.14 0.28 51.63
N CYS A 1051 -16.91 0.99 52.46
CA CYS A 1051 -17.14 2.43 52.31
C CYS A 1051 -16.18 3.24 53.20
N PRO A 1052 -15.50 4.29 52.67
CA PRO A 1052 -14.59 5.11 53.46
C PRO A 1052 -15.28 5.91 54.57
N THR A 1053 -16.59 6.10 54.50
CA THR A 1053 -17.37 6.81 55.53
C THR A 1053 -17.52 6.00 56.83
N ASN A 1054 -17.30 4.69 56.77
CA ASN A 1054 -17.47 3.78 57.90
C ASN A 1054 -16.13 3.42 58.59
N LEU A 1055 -15.01 4.04 58.20
CA LEU A 1055 -13.68 3.79 58.77
C LEU A 1055 -13.54 4.22 60.24
N GLY A 1056 -12.43 3.84 60.87
CA GLY A 1056 -12.09 4.15 62.26
C GLY A 1056 -12.58 3.06 63.21
N THR A 1057 -13.45 3.42 64.14
CA THR A 1057 -14.10 2.47 65.06
C THR A 1057 -15.14 1.60 64.35
N THR A 1058 -15.71 2.13 63.25
CA THR A 1058 -16.93 1.67 62.56
C THR A 1058 -18.19 1.66 63.43
N ILE A 1059 -18.09 2.09 64.69
CA ILE A 1059 -19.19 2.01 65.65
C ILE A 1059 -20.24 3.05 65.31
N ARG A 1060 -21.48 2.57 65.24
CA ARG A 1060 -22.67 3.42 65.33
C ARG A 1060 -23.54 2.94 66.47
N ALA A 1061 -23.50 3.70 67.55
CA ALA A 1061 -24.37 3.58 68.70
C ALA A 1061 -25.58 4.50 68.48
N SER A 1062 -26.77 3.95 68.65
CA SER A 1062 -28.03 4.62 68.34
C SER A 1062 -29.12 4.28 69.37
N VAL A 1063 -30.03 5.22 69.59
CA VAL A 1063 -31.28 4.98 70.32
C VAL A 1063 -32.47 5.44 69.49
N HIS A 1064 -33.55 4.67 69.55
CA HIS A 1064 -34.86 5.13 69.15
C HIS A 1064 -35.48 5.87 70.32
N ILE A 1065 -35.69 7.17 70.18
CA ILE A 1065 -36.12 8.05 71.26
C ILE A 1065 -37.27 8.97 70.83
N LYS A 1066 -38.19 9.25 71.76
CA LYS A 1066 -39.30 10.21 71.58
C LYS A 1066 -39.04 11.45 72.43
N LEU A 1067 -38.89 12.60 71.77
CA LEU A 1067 -38.65 13.91 72.40
C LEU A 1067 -39.66 14.93 71.85
N PRO A 1068 -40.94 14.85 72.25
CA PRO A 1068 -42.02 15.63 71.62
C PRO A 1068 -41.85 17.15 71.73
N LYS A 1069 -41.21 17.68 72.78
CA LYS A 1069 -40.99 19.13 72.97
C LYS A 1069 -39.79 19.61 72.16
N LEU A 1070 -38.65 18.92 72.22
CA LEU A 1070 -37.46 19.26 71.45
C LEU A 1070 -37.68 19.10 69.94
N ALA A 1071 -38.51 18.15 69.53
CA ALA A 1071 -38.84 17.90 68.12
C ALA A 1071 -40.03 18.73 67.60
N ALA A 1072 -40.59 19.66 68.38
CA ALA A 1072 -41.76 20.46 67.98
C ALA A 1072 -41.52 21.32 66.71
N GLY A 1073 -40.26 21.69 66.44
CA GLY A 1073 -39.83 22.39 65.22
C GLY A 1073 -39.42 21.47 64.06
N GLY A 1074 -39.76 20.18 64.12
CA GLY A 1074 -39.38 19.16 63.14
C GLY A 1074 -37.94 18.65 63.32
N GLN A 1075 -37.52 17.74 62.43
CA GLN A 1075 -36.21 17.07 62.49
C GLN A 1075 -35.04 18.06 62.48
N GLU A 1076 -35.12 19.16 61.74
CA GLU A 1076 -34.04 20.17 61.69
C GLU A 1076 -33.83 20.89 63.03
N ALA A 1077 -34.90 21.15 63.77
CA ALA A 1077 -34.79 21.76 65.09
C ALA A 1077 -34.08 20.82 66.08
N LEU A 1078 -34.44 19.54 66.04
CA LEU A 1078 -33.78 18.51 66.84
C LEU A 1078 -32.32 18.31 66.40
N GLN A 1079 -32.03 18.34 65.09
CA GLN A 1079 -30.67 18.22 64.56
C GLN A 1079 -29.77 19.37 65.03
N ARG A 1080 -30.25 20.63 65.04
CA ARG A 1080 -29.48 21.77 65.57
C ARG A 1080 -29.06 21.60 67.03
N VAL A 1081 -29.91 20.97 67.85
CA VAL A 1081 -29.61 20.68 69.26
C VAL A 1081 -28.62 19.52 69.36
N ALA A 1082 -28.83 18.46 68.56
CA ALA A 1082 -28.00 17.27 68.49
C ALA A 1082 -26.57 17.52 67.96
N ASP A 1083 -26.41 18.47 67.02
CA ASP A 1083 -25.11 18.87 66.47
C ASP A 1083 -24.13 19.38 67.54
N ARG A 1084 -24.65 19.99 68.62
CA ARG A 1084 -23.82 20.44 69.76
C ARG A 1084 -23.11 19.30 70.49
N PHE A 1085 -23.65 18.09 70.36
CA PHE A 1085 -23.12 16.87 70.97
C PHE A 1085 -22.49 15.92 69.94
N GLN A 1086 -22.28 16.38 68.70
CA GLN A 1086 -21.82 15.54 67.58
C GLN A 1086 -22.72 14.31 67.35
N LEU A 1087 -24.04 14.51 67.46
CA LEU A 1087 -25.05 13.50 67.19
C LEU A 1087 -25.75 13.75 65.86
N GLN A 1088 -26.17 12.66 65.22
CA GLN A 1088 -26.95 12.68 63.98
C GLN A 1088 -28.36 12.15 64.26
N VAL A 1089 -29.37 12.89 63.81
CA VAL A 1089 -30.80 12.59 63.92
C VAL A 1089 -31.32 12.09 62.59
N ARG A 1090 -32.00 10.94 62.61
CA ARG A 1090 -32.62 10.31 61.45
C ARG A 1090 -34.06 9.90 61.76
N GLY A 1091 -34.84 9.62 60.71
CA GLY A 1091 -36.19 9.09 60.86
C GLY A 1091 -36.23 7.66 61.39
N SER A 1092 -37.43 7.16 61.65
CA SER A 1092 -37.68 5.93 62.41
C SER A 1092 -37.26 4.64 61.72
N ALA A 1093 -36.94 4.67 60.42
CA ALA A 1093 -36.46 3.52 59.66
C ALA A 1093 -35.01 3.69 59.15
N GLY A 1094 -34.27 4.69 59.65
CA GLY A 1094 -32.88 4.95 59.31
C GLY A 1094 -32.67 6.06 58.28
N GLU A 1095 -31.61 5.94 57.48
CA GLU A 1095 -31.19 6.95 56.50
C GLU A 1095 -32.28 7.21 55.45
N HIS A 1096 -32.60 8.48 55.21
CA HIS A 1096 -33.65 8.92 54.26
C HIS A 1096 -35.09 8.46 54.59
N SER A 1097 -35.38 8.10 55.84
CA SER A 1097 -36.75 7.85 56.29
C SER A 1097 -37.34 9.05 57.05
N GLU A 1098 -38.66 9.22 56.97
CA GLU A 1098 -39.37 10.18 57.83
C GLU A 1098 -39.53 9.62 59.26
N ALA A 1099 -39.61 10.51 60.24
CA ALA A 1099 -39.90 10.14 61.62
C ALA A 1099 -41.39 9.79 61.77
N VAL A 1100 -41.72 8.51 61.87
CA VAL A 1100 -43.10 8.05 62.05
C VAL A 1100 -43.47 8.11 63.54
N GLY A 1101 -44.50 8.87 63.89
CA GLY A 1101 -45.03 8.94 65.26
C GLY A 1101 -44.12 9.63 66.28
N GLY A 1102 -43.28 10.59 65.83
CA GLY A 1102 -42.37 11.36 66.69
C GLY A 1102 -41.18 10.56 67.23
N LEU A 1103 -40.88 9.41 66.63
CA LEU A 1103 -39.75 8.55 66.96
C LEU A 1103 -38.54 8.88 66.07
N TYR A 1104 -37.41 9.17 66.69
CA TYR A 1104 -36.16 9.50 65.98
C TYR A 1104 -35.05 8.49 66.30
N ASP A 1105 -34.24 8.15 65.30
CA ASP A 1105 -32.97 7.44 65.47
C ASP A 1105 -31.87 8.48 65.69
N ILE A 1106 -31.34 8.55 66.92
CA ILE A 1106 -30.24 9.46 67.27
C ILE A 1106 -28.97 8.65 67.50
N SER A 1107 -27.90 8.95 66.76
CA SER A 1107 -26.64 8.21 66.80
C SER A 1107 -25.39 9.09 66.86
N ASN A 1108 -24.24 8.55 67.27
CA ASN A 1108 -22.96 9.26 67.15
C ASN A 1108 -22.62 9.57 65.69
N LYS A 1109 -22.20 10.81 65.42
CA LYS A 1109 -21.75 11.26 64.10
C LYS A 1109 -20.31 10.85 63.83
N GLU A 1110 -19.43 11.07 64.81
CA GLU A 1110 -17.99 10.79 64.70
C GLU A 1110 -17.69 9.30 64.85
N ARG A 1111 -16.81 8.79 63.98
CA ARG A 1111 -16.34 7.39 64.00
C ARG A 1111 -14.83 7.24 63.87
N MET A 1112 -14.14 8.31 63.49
CA MET A 1112 -12.70 8.37 63.25
C MET A 1112 -12.04 9.34 64.24
N GLY A 1113 -10.81 9.01 64.68
CA GLY A 1113 -10.04 9.81 65.64
C GLY A 1113 -10.40 9.63 67.12
N LEU A 1114 -11.25 8.65 67.46
CA LEU A 1114 -11.66 8.33 68.83
C LEU A 1114 -11.76 6.81 69.02
N THR A 1115 -11.75 6.32 70.26
CA THR A 1115 -11.90 4.88 70.55
C THR A 1115 -13.36 4.43 70.45
N GLU A 1116 -13.60 3.12 70.34
CA GLU A 1116 -14.95 2.54 70.41
C GLU A 1116 -15.71 2.97 71.66
N PHE A 1117 -15.02 2.94 72.81
CA PHE A 1117 -15.58 3.35 74.08
C PHE A 1117 -15.94 4.84 74.09
N ASP A 1118 -15.09 5.71 73.53
CA ASP A 1118 -15.36 7.15 73.42
C ASP A 1118 -16.57 7.43 72.52
N ALA A 1119 -16.72 6.71 71.41
CA ALA A 1119 -17.84 6.88 70.50
C ALA A 1119 -19.18 6.55 71.18
N VAL A 1120 -19.23 5.46 71.94
CA VAL A 1120 -20.41 5.09 72.74
C VAL A 1120 -20.61 6.06 73.89
N SER A 1121 -19.54 6.53 74.55
CA SER A 1121 -19.60 7.50 75.64
C SER A 1121 -20.17 8.83 75.21
N LYS A 1122 -19.76 9.35 74.04
CA LYS A 1122 -20.32 10.58 73.46
C LYS A 1122 -21.81 10.43 73.17
N MET A 1123 -22.24 9.28 72.63
CA MET A 1123 -23.66 8.99 72.42
C MET A 1123 -24.42 8.95 73.75
N ASN A 1124 -23.95 8.17 74.72
CA ASN A 1124 -24.55 8.04 76.05
C ASN A 1124 -24.73 9.41 76.74
N HIS A 1125 -23.68 10.25 76.73
CA HIS A 1125 -23.73 11.59 77.30
C HIS A 1125 -24.71 12.50 76.54
N GLY A 1126 -24.63 12.54 75.22
CA GLY A 1126 -25.50 13.40 74.42
C GLY A 1126 -26.97 13.02 74.53
N ILE A 1127 -27.32 11.73 74.60
CA ILE A 1127 -28.70 11.28 74.84
C ILE A 1127 -29.17 11.67 76.25
N ALA A 1128 -28.34 11.50 77.27
CA ALA A 1128 -28.69 11.91 78.63
C ALA A 1128 -28.98 13.42 78.73
N GLU A 1129 -28.18 14.26 78.05
CA GLU A 1129 -28.42 15.71 77.99
C GLU A 1129 -29.68 16.06 77.18
N LEU A 1130 -29.97 15.36 76.08
CA LEU A 1130 -31.22 15.57 75.34
C LEU A 1130 -32.46 15.21 76.18
N ILE A 1131 -32.42 14.11 76.92
CA ILE A 1131 -33.52 13.71 77.83
C ILE A 1131 -33.67 14.76 78.94
N LYS A 1132 -32.56 15.26 79.49
CA LYS A 1132 -32.58 16.32 80.50
C LYS A 1132 -33.22 17.61 79.96
N MET A 1133 -32.85 18.04 78.76
CA MET A 1133 -33.44 19.22 78.11
C MET A 1133 -34.94 19.01 77.82
N GLU A 1134 -35.36 17.80 77.44
CA GLU A 1134 -36.78 17.48 77.28
C GLU A 1134 -37.52 17.56 78.62
N LYS A 1135 -36.96 17.03 79.70
CA LYS A 1135 -37.53 17.13 81.06
C LYS A 1135 -37.62 18.57 81.56
N GLU A 1136 -36.72 19.44 81.16
CA GLU A 1136 -36.77 20.88 81.48
C GLU A 1136 -37.86 21.63 80.68
N LEU A 1137 -38.28 21.08 79.54
CA LEU A 1137 -39.34 21.63 78.67
C LEU A 1137 -40.74 21.04 78.94
N GLU A 1138 -40.81 19.93 79.69
CA GLU A 1138 -42.04 19.31 80.20
C GLU A 1138 -42.50 19.93 81.51
#